data_AF-A0A3M6T6F0-F1
#
_entry.id   AF-A0A3M6T6F0-F1
#
_cell.length_a   1.000
_cell.length_b   1.000
_cell.length_c   1.000
_cell.angle_alpha   90.00
_cell.angle_beta   90.00
_cell.angle_gamma   90.00
#
_symmetry.space_group_name_H-M   'P 1'
#
loop_
_entity.id
_entity.type
_entity.pdbx_description
1 polymer ?
#
loop_
_entity_poly.entity_id
_entity_poly.type
_entity_poly.pdbx_seq_one_letter_code
_entity_poly.pdbx_strand_id
1 'polypeptide(L)'
;MQVVSGFHLTVDDLGLVTYTSQKARRFQRSRRHSDVVMATRRSQSTRLNNAYLENLYKEAKFDGKHEEVKEIEERITNLVDEISTYIGHKDPLFKNKVIPSGSYFENLKAEGPDEFDFMICLDDLSKPGVCIIKDIPLQPVLDPGYVHVQIDSEEVRQRWRRYILRRGGNLDPEALLNRFRDLIQKAVRNRKRRSIEKISEHVEVKLKKIPVTIKLRWKGTKYPKYEISIDLTLCIERSGWPIASDIGRRVGKAHPGYDFFKEARRAGYHLVASMIGESGRPRPCWRLSFSVSEGIVLEKICQNPRLIHTKTLKVLKVLRKKHEHALCLYEASGGSYRIQWAFHSYVLKTMFLHEWSKFPEDSFWGQDQLQSRVRGILTRIQRSLKTRDIRSFWVPDYKLFNFLARKPTETESCEQNLALLIKKLRITLMATLQPQLRHFDNKYLRSFYREAEFDWNHDEVKEIERKITRFVQKVSDYIGGEDPLFKNTVIPSGSYFEGLKVVGPDEFDFMICLTELSETGVCVIKDIDRKVPDPGYVDVQIEDEEVSERWKQYISRRGNLKSGVLLNRFKDLIEKAIMKKKRYLRGYIDDHIVVELRKIPVTVKLIWKGNKYSKYSNYEICLDFPLCIKGPNLWPAVSDIRERLRVGSHPEYQVFRKAVGAGFHLVASTIGEAGKHRPCWRLSFSVAEGIVLKHIFRNPSLIHKTALKVLKVLRKKHEGHLCLYEDPDDPDVSYTIKWVFHSYVLKTMFLHEWCEFPDEWIRSSLKNKDIRSFWVPEYKLFNFRARKCTQTNICIKNLTSLIQKFTI
;
A
#
# COMPACT_ATOMS: atom_id res chain seq x y z
N MET A 1 21.43 5.90 -70.65
CA MET A 1 20.99 4.52 -70.36
C MET A 1 22.07 3.87 -69.49
N GLN A 2 21.90 3.82 -68.18
CA GLN A 2 22.74 2.97 -67.32
C GLN A 2 21.95 2.56 -66.07
N VAL A 3 22.08 1.26 -65.78
CA VAL A 3 21.09 0.40 -65.14
C VAL A 3 21.35 0.31 -63.62
N VAL A 4 20.27 0.37 -62.85
CA VAL A 4 20.23 0.15 -61.40
C VAL A 4 20.36 -1.36 -61.12
N SER A 5 21.42 -1.80 -60.44
CA SER A 5 21.55 -3.19 -59.96
C SER A 5 21.35 -3.25 -58.44
N GLY A 6 20.42 -4.09 -57.97
CA GLY A 6 20.13 -4.18 -56.54
C GLY A 6 18.96 -5.09 -56.14
N PHE A 7 18.69 -6.17 -56.88
CA PHE A 7 17.75 -7.22 -56.46
C PHE A 7 18.40 -8.59 -56.63
N HIS A 8 18.30 -9.46 -55.63
CA HIS A 8 18.65 -10.88 -55.73
C HIS A 8 17.37 -11.71 -55.73
N LEU A 9 17.28 -12.61 -56.71
CA LEU A 9 16.20 -13.59 -56.87
C LEU A 9 16.57 -14.87 -56.13
N THR A 10 15.65 -15.40 -55.34
CA THR A 10 15.70 -16.78 -54.85
C THR A 10 14.32 -17.40 -55.05
N VAL A 11 14.30 -18.58 -55.67
CA VAL A 11 13.13 -19.41 -55.90
C VAL A 11 13.16 -20.52 -54.85
N ASP A 12 12.04 -20.75 -54.17
CA ASP A 12 11.86 -21.88 -53.24
C ASP A 12 11.20 -23.08 -53.96
N ASP A 13 11.27 -24.27 -53.34
CA ASP A 13 10.92 -25.59 -53.92
C ASP A 13 9.43 -25.76 -54.34
N LEU A 14 8.64 -24.68 -54.28
CA LEU A 14 7.25 -24.59 -54.72
C LEU A 14 7.03 -23.57 -55.85
N GLY A 15 8.09 -23.00 -56.42
CA GLY A 15 8.05 -22.15 -57.62
C GLY A 15 7.53 -20.72 -57.39
N LEU A 16 7.53 -20.21 -56.15
CA LEU A 16 7.00 -18.88 -55.82
C LEU A 16 8.12 -17.85 -55.71
N VAL A 17 8.20 -16.94 -56.68
CA VAL A 17 9.17 -15.84 -56.69
C VAL A 17 8.76 -14.77 -55.67
N THR A 18 9.53 -14.56 -54.60
CA THR A 18 9.29 -13.49 -53.63
C THR A 18 10.42 -12.46 -53.59
N TYR A 19 10.08 -11.17 -53.68
CA TYR A 19 11.01 -10.04 -53.57
C TYR A 19 11.19 -9.63 -52.11
N THR A 20 12.42 -9.70 -51.57
CA THR A 20 12.72 -9.12 -50.25
C THR A 20 13.91 -8.17 -50.29
N SER A 21 13.71 -6.92 -49.83
CA SER A 21 14.77 -5.93 -49.68
C SER A 21 15.49 -6.09 -48.33
N GLN A 22 16.78 -5.72 -48.25
CA GLN A 22 17.57 -5.75 -47.01
C GLN A 22 16.93 -4.96 -45.84
N LYS A 23 16.02 -4.02 -46.11
CA LYS A 23 15.26 -3.30 -45.09
C LYS A 23 14.28 -4.20 -44.29
N ALA A 24 13.73 -5.26 -44.91
CA ALA A 24 12.76 -6.14 -44.28
C ALA A 24 13.37 -7.05 -43.19
N ARG A 25 14.61 -7.52 -43.39
CA ARG A 25 15.33 -8.38 -42.41
C ARG A 25 15.73 -7.61 -41.14
N ARG A 26 16.02 -6.30 -41.24
CA ARG A 26 16.27 -5.42 -40.07
C ARG A 26 14.99 -5.16 -39.26
N PHE A 27 13.84 -5.05 -39.92
CA PHE A 27 12.55 -4.85 -39.27
C PHE A 27 12.05 -6.09 -38.50
N GLN A 28 12.28 -7.30 -39.03
CA GLN A 28 11.89 -8.56 -38.34
C GLN A 28 12.76 -8.87 -37.10
N ARG A 29 14.07 -8.56 -37.11
CA ARG A 29 14.93 -8.67 -35.92
C ARG A 29 14.58 -7.65 -34.84
N SER A 30 14.19 -6.43 -35.23
CA SER A 30 13.70 -5.39 -34.31
C SER A 30 12.37 -5.76 -33.65
N ARG A 31 11.44 -6.38 -34.39
CA ARG A 31 10.19 -6.92 -33.83
C ARG A 31 10.42 -8.04 -32.82
N ARG A 32 11.24 -9.06 -33.15
CA ARG A 32 11.55 -10.14 -32.18
C ARG A 32 12.24 -9.63 -30.92
N HIS A 33 13.12 -8.63 -31.02
CA HIS A 33 13.79 -8.06 -29.85
C HIS A 33 12.87 -7.17 -29.01
N SER A 34 11.97 -6.40 -29.64
CA SER A 34 10.96 -5.60 -28.95
C SER A 34 9.86 -6.44 -28.31
N ASP A 35 9.47 -7.57 -28.92
CA ASP A 35 8.51 -8.52 -28.35
C ASP A 35 9.09 -9.26 -27.14
N VAL A 36 10.38 -9.65 -27.18
CA VAL A 36 11.09 -10.23 -26.02
C VAL A 36 11.28 -9.20 -24.91
N VAL A 37 11.65 -7.96 -25.21
CA VAL A 37 11.78 -6.88 -24.21
C VAL A 37 10.42 -6.49 -23.61
N MET A 38 9.33 -6.51 -24.39
CA MET A 38 7.97 -6.29 -23.89
C MET A 38 7.47 -7.45 -23.03
N ALA A 39 7.80 -8.70 -23.36
CA ALA A 39 7.48 -9.86 -22.54
C ALA A 39 8.22 -9.84 -21.20
N THR A 40 9.51 -9.48 -21.19
CA THR A 40 10.33 -9.36 -19.96
C THR A 40 9.89 -8.17 -19.09
N ARG A 41 9.45 -7.06 -19.70
CA ARG A 41 8.87 -5.90 -18.97
C ARG A 41 7.47 -6.18 -18.43
N ARG A 42 6.64 -6.95 -19.14
CA ARG A 42 5.35 -7.44 -18.62
C ARG A 42 5.57 -8.31 -17.38
N SER A 43 6.52 -9.25 -17.42
CA SER A 43 6.79 -10.17 -16.30
C SER A 43 7.38 -9.50 -15.05
N GLN A 44 8.18 -8.43 -15.20
CA GLN A 44 8.65 -7.62 -14.07
C GLN A 44 7.56 -6.73 -13.46
N SER A 45 6.63 -6.19 -14.27
CA SER A 45 5.55 -5.34 -13.75
C SER A 45 4.51 -6.14 -12.96
N THR A 46 4.22 -7.39 -13.34
CA THR A 46 3.31 -8.24 -12.57
C THR A 46 3.90 -8.76 -11.26
N ARG A 47 5.23 -8.73 -11.09
CA ARG A 47 5.90 -9.06 -9.81
C ARG A 47 5.74 -7.99 -8.73
N LEU A 48 5.68 -6.70 -9.08
CA LEU A 48 5.58 -5.58 -8.11
C LEU A 48 4.12 -5.25 -7.72
N ASN A 49 3.18 -5.38 -8.67
CA ASN A 49 1.72 -5.17 -8.48
C ASN A 49 1.11 -6.08 -7.41
N ASN A 50 1.65 -7.29 -7.33
CA ASN A 50 1.26 -8.28 -6.37
C ASN A 50 1.66 -7.90 -4.93
N ALA A 51 2.62 -7.00 -4.67
CA ALA A 51 3.15 -6.79 -3.32
C ALA A 51 2.09 -6.46 -2.23
N TYR A 52 1.10 -5.60 -2.51
CA TYR A 52 0.02 -5.32 -1.55
C TYR A 52 -0.90 -6.53 -1.33
N LEU A 53 -1.35 -7.16 -2.43
CA LEU A 53 -2.21 -8.34 -2.36
C LEU A 53 -1.47 -9.57 -1.79
N GLU A 54 -0.17 -9.66 -2.00
CA GLU A 54 0.72 -10.67 -1.42
C GLU A 54 0.92 -10.41 0.06
N ASN A 55 1.02 -9.15 0.51
CA ASN A 55 1.03 -8.83 1.93
C ASN A 55 -0.29 -9.22 2.58
N LEU A 56 -1.44 -8.90 1.95
CA LEU A 56 -2.75 -9.37 2.43
C LEU A 56 -2.84 -10.90 2.44
N TYR A 57 -2.25 -11.57 1.46
CA TYR A 57 -2.19 -13.02 1.45
C TYR A 57 -1.29 -13.58 2.57
N LYS A 58 -0.15 -12.93 2.85
CA LYS A 58 0.72 -13.29 3.98
C LYS A 58 -0.01 -13.11 5.31
N GLU A 59 -0.77 -12.03 5.47
CA GLU A 59 -1.63 -11.81 6.65
C GLU A 59 -2.72 -12.88 6.76
N ALA A 60 -3.28 -13.33 5.63
CA ALA A 60 -4.27 -14.40 5.61
C ALA A 60 -3.68 -15.76 6.00
N LYS A 61 -2.36 -15.96 5.88
CA LYS A 61 -1.72 -17.24 6.17
C LYS A 61 -1.51 -17.41 7.67
N PHE A 62 -2.01 -18.54 8.17
CA PHE A 62 -1.53 -19.15 9.39
C PHE A 62 -0.98 -20.54 9.06
N ASP A 63 -0.12 -21.05 9.92
CA ASP A 63 0.43 -22.39 9.76
C ASP A 63 -0.60 -23.44 10.17
N GLY A 64 -1.46 -23.82 9.21
CA GLY A 64 -2.47 -24.86 9.40
C GLY A 64 -1.90 -26.26 9.60
N LYS A 65 -0.60 -26.48 9.35
CA LYS A 65 0.07 -27.78 9.57
C LYS A 65 0.69 -27.88 10.96
N HIS A 66 0.70 -26.79 11.72
CA HIS A 66 1.21 -26.77 13.08
C HIS A 66 0.51 -27.83 13.93
N GLU A 67 1.27 -28.50 14.79
CA GLU A 67 0.77 -29.61 15.62
C GLU A 67 -0.43 -29.17 16.48
N GLU A 68 -0.34 -28.01 17.11
CA GLU A 68 -1.48 -27.47 17.89
C GLU A 68 -2.73 -27.18 17.05
N VAL A 69 -2.60 -26.82 15.75
CA VAL A 69 -3.77 -26.63 14.89
C VAL A 69 -4.44 -27.96 14.58
N LYS A 70 -3.65 -29.00 14.30
CA LYS A 70 -4.16 -30.36 14.11
C LYS A 70 -4.82 -30.88 15.38
N GLU A 71 -4.24 -30.59 16.54
CA GLU A 71 -4.83 -30.93 17.83
C GLU A 71 -6.17 -30.20 18.03
N ILE A 72 -6.25 -28.90 17.73
CA ILE A 72 -7.51 -28.15 17.77
C ILE A 72 -8.58 -28.83 16.89
N GLU A 73 -8.23 -29.14 15.63
CA GLU A 73 -9.12 -29.82 14.68
C GLU A 73 -9.62 -31.17 15.19
N GLU A 74 -8.70 -32.01 15.67
CA GLU A 74 -9.01 -33.33 16.21
C GLU A 74 -9.95 -33.22 17.42
N ARG A 75 -9.64 -32.33 18.36
CA ARG A 75 -10.45 -32.13 19.58
C ARG A 75 -11.83 -31.59 19.27
N ILE A 76 -11.95 -30.66 18.32
CA ILE A 76 -13.23 -30.10 17.91
C ILE A 76 -14.07 -31.15 17.18
N THR A 77 -13.46 -31.92 16.27
CA THR A 77 -14.16 -32.98 15.54
C THR A 77 -14.69 -34.04 16.52
N ASN A 78 -13.85 -34.50 17.45
CA ASN A 78 -14.27 -35.43 18.51
C ASN A 78 -15.40 -34.86 19.38
N LEU A 79 -15.34 -33.57 19.75
CA LEU A 79 -16.40 -32.93 20.52
C LEU A 79 -17.72 -32.91 19.72
N VAL A 80 -17.68 -32.63 18.42
CA VAL A 80 -18.87 -32.61 17.57
C VAL A 80 -19.44 -34.03 17.40
N ASP A 81 -18.60 -35.05 17.26
CA ASP A 81 -19.04 -36.44 17.18
C ASP A 81 -19.69 -36.92 18.49
N GLU A 82 -19.13 -36.53 19.64
CA GLU A 82 -19.73 -36.78 20.96
C GLU A 82 -21.10 -36.10 21.09
N ILE A 83 -21.20 -34.85 20.65
CA ILE A 83 -22.45 -34.09 20.66
C ILE A 83 -23.48 -34.75 19.74
N SER A 84 -23.10 -35.09 18.50
CA SER A 84 -23.96 -35.77 17.53
C SER A 84 -24.51 -37.09 18.07
N THR A 85 -23.62 -37.92 18.63
CA THR A 85 -23.98 -39.22 19.23
C THR A 85 -24.93 -39.04 20.40
N TYR A 86 -24.64 -38.08 21.29
CA TYR A 86 -25.50 -37.79 22.44
C TYR A 86 -26.89 -37.33 22.01
N ILE A 87 -26.98 -36.45 21.01
CA ILE A 87 -28.24 -35.93 20.47
C ILE A 87 -29.08 -37.10 19.92
N GLY A 88 -28.51 -37.97 19.10
CA GLY A 88 -29.21 -39.13 18.53
C GLY A 88 -29.66 -40.15 19.58
N HIS A 89 -28.90 -40.35 20.66
CA HIS A 89 -29.31 -41.23 21.76
C HIS A 89 -30.41 -40.62 22.64
N LYS A 90 -30.35 -39.32 22.91
CA LYS A 90 -31.34 -38.65 23.76
C LYS A 90 -32.66 -38.38 23.04
N ASP A 91 -32.61 -38.21 21.73
CA ASP A 91 -33.79 -38.02 20.89
C ASP A 91 -33.59 -38.75 19.56
N PRO A 92 -34.13 -39.98 19.40
CA PRO A 92 -33.92 -40.78 18.20
C PRO A 92 -34.39 -40.13 16.89
N LEU A 93 -35.30 -39.14 16.96
CA LEU A 93 -35.69 -38.35 15.78
C LEU A 93 -34.51 -37.50 15.26
N PHE A 94 -33.59 -37.11 16.15
CA PHE A 94 -32.39 -36.36 15.83
C PHE A 94 -31.17 -37.27 15.55
N LYS A 95 -31.37 -38.56 15.29
CA LYS A 95 -30.31 -39.40 14.73
C LYS A 95 -29.80 -38.76 13.43
N ASN A 96 -28.49 -38.62 13.32
CA ASN A 96 -27.89 -37.74 12.34
C ASN A 96 -26.52 -38.23 11.86
N LYS A 97 -26.14 -37.71 10.70
CA LYS A 97 -24.79 -37.74 10.15
C LYS A 97 -24.15 -36.35 10.27
N VAL A 98 -22.90 -36.33 10.72
CA VAL A 98 -22.06 -35.12 10.74
C VAL A 98 -21.35 -34.97 9.40
N ILE A 99 -21.40 -33.77 8.83
CA ILE A 99 -20.65 -33.41 7.62
C ILE A 99 -19.79 -32.18 7.93
N PRO A 100 -18.45 -32.31 7.94
CA PRO A 100 -17.57 -31.15 8.04
C PRO A 100 -17.73 -30.28 6.79
N SER A 101 -17.81 -28.96 6.99
CA SER A 101 -18.11 -28.01 5.92
C SER A 101 -17.45 -26.66 6.14
N GLY A 102 -17.52 -25.78 5.13
CA GLY A 102 -17.06 -24.42 5.31
C GLY A 102 -15.54 -24.30 5.27
N SER A 103 -15.05 -23.10 5.57
CA SER A 103 -13.76 -22.69 5.03
C SER A 103 -12.53 -23.32 5.69
N TYR A 104 -12.67 -23.85 6.90
CA TYR A 104 -11.62 -24.61 7.56
C TYR A 104 -11.31 -25.89 6.77
N PHE A 105 -12.31 -26.75 6.59
CA PHE A 105 -12.16 -28.03 5.87
C PHE A 105 -11.92 -27.85 4.36
N GLU A 106 -12.35 -26.72 3.78
CA GLU A 106 -12.04 -26.37 2.38
C GLU A 106 -10.59 -25.84 2.18
N ASN A 107 -9.75 -25.78 3.21
CA ASN A 107 -8.41 -25.15 3.19
C ASN A 107 -8.40 -23.64 2.83
N LEU A 108 -9.57 -22.98 2.98
CA LEU A 108 -9.80 -21.58 2.65
C LEU A 108 -9.84 -20.66 3.87
N LYS A 109 -9.57 -21.17 5.08
CA LYS A 109 -9.51 -20.38 6.30
C LYS A 109 -8.36 -19.37 6.27
N ALA A 110 -8.59 -18.21 6.88
CA ALA A 110 -7.65 -17.11 6.99
C ALA A 110 -7.45 -16.73 8.47
N GLU A 111 -6.25 -16.26 8.81
CA GLU A 111 -5.88 -15.67 10.12
C GLU A 111 -5.83 -16.64 11.33
N GLY A 112 -6.51 -17.79 11.31
CA GLY A 112 -6.35 -18.84 12.33
C GLY A 112 -7.49 -19.87 12.36
N PRO A 113 -7.42 -20.87 13.28
CA PRO A 113 -8.47 -21.87 13.50
C PRO A 113 -9.57 -21.34 14.44
N ASP A 114 -10.16 -20.18 14.16
CA ASP A 114 -11.16 -19.51 15.01
C ASP A 114 -12.62 -19.94 14.75
N GLU A 115 -12.88 -20.70 13.68
CA GLU A 115 -14.24 -21.07 13.27
C GLU A 115 -14.26 -22.44 12.57
N PHE A 116 -15.22 -23.27 12.95
CA PHE A 116 -15.47 -24.59 12.37
C PHE A 116 -16.96 -24.75 12.07
N ASP A 117 -17.32 -25.15 10.86
CA ASP A 117 -18.70 -25.33 10.44
C ASP A 117 -19.02 -26.81 10.22
N PHE A 118 -20.08 -27.30 10.86
CA PHE A 118 -20.57 -28.65 10.66
C PHE A 118 -22.05 -28.65 10.30
N MET A 119 -22.40 -29.50 9.35
CA MET A 119 -23.78 -29.79 9.01
C MET A 119 -24.23 -31.06 9.75
N ILE A 120 -25.34 -30.98 10.46
CA ILE A 120 -25.95 -32.06 11.23
C ILE A 120 -27.19 -32.52 10.47
N CYS A 121 -27.04 -33.55 9.65
CA CYS A 121 -28.08 -33.97 8.72
C CYS A 121 -28.90 -35.12 9.30
N LEU A 122 -30.21 -34.89 9.39
CA LEU A 122 -31.15 -35.81 10.03
C LEU A 122 -31.37 -37.04 9.16
N ASP A 123 -30.96 -38.22 9.64
CA ASP A 123 -30.96 -39.47 8.86
C ASP A 123 -32.35 -39.79 8.33
N ASP A 124 -33.35 -39.64 9.18
CA ASP A 124 -34.71 -40.09 8.90
C ASP A 124 -35.40 -39.26 7.82
N LEU A 125 -35.19 -37.94 7.86
CA LEU A 125 -35.75 -36.99 6.89
C LEU A 125 -34.98 -36.94 5.57
N SER A 126 -33.71 -37.37 5.59
CA SER A 126 -32.79 -37.33 4.44
C SER A 126 -32.96 -38.53 3.49
N LYS A 127 -33.76 -39.52 3.86
CA LYS A 127 -34.06 -40.67 2.99
C LYS A 127 -34.77 -40.21 1.71
N PRO A 128 -34.44 -40.79 0.53
CA PRO A 128 -35.12 -40.49 -0.72
C PRO A 128 -36.65 -40.66 -0.60
N GLY A 129 -37.40 -39.70 -1.14
CA GLY A 129 -38.88 -39.73 -1.14
C GLY A 129 -39.56 -39.36 0.18
N VAL A 130 -38.86 -39.23 1.31
CA VAL A 130 -39.50 -38.91 2.61
C VAL A 130 -40.01 -37.48 2.68
N CYS A 131 -39.20 -36.51 2.27
CA CYS A 131 -39.58 -35.10 2.26
C CYS A 131 -39.95 -34.62 0.85
N ILE A 132 -40.94 -33.74 0.76
CA ILE A 132 -41.28 -32.97 -0.44
C ILE A 132 -41.12 -31.47 -0.18
N ILE A 133 -40.74 -30.75 -1.22
CA ILE A 133 -40.53 -29.30 -1.18
C ILE A 133 -41.80 -28.62 -1.69
N LYS A 134 -42.25 -27.60 -0.97
CA LYS A 134 -43.38 -26.74 -1.35
C LYS A 134 -42.92 -25.29 -1.40
N ASP A 135 -43.42 -24.56 -2.37
CA ASP A 135 -43.23 -23.11 -2.40
C ASP A 135 -43.93 -22.46 -1.21
N ILE A 136 -43.39 -21.32 -0.76
CA ILE A 136 -43.99 -20.56 0.31
C ILE A 136 -45.07 -19.65 -0.29
N PRO A 137 -46.36 -19.86 0.02
CA PRO A 137 -47.44 -19.09 -0.59
C PRO A 137 -47.45 -17.63 -0.08
N LEU A 138 -47.98 -16.71 -0.91
CA LEU A 138 -48.26 -15.32 -0.55
C LEU A 138 -47.03 -14.50 -0.09
N GLN A 139 -45.91 -14.61 -0.82
CA GLN A 139 -44.78 -13.70 -0.63
C GLN A 139 -44.92 -12.44 -1.50
N PRO A 140 -44.64 -11.23 -0.97
CA PRO A 140 -44.57 -10.00 -1.76
C PRO A 140 -43.52 -10.08 -2.88
N VAL A 141 -42.46 -10.87 -2.65
CA VAL A 141 -41.36 -11.10 -3.59
C VAL A 141 -41.02 -12.58 -3.56
N LEU A 142 -41.15 -13.28 -4.69
CA LEU A 142 -40.79 -14.70 -4.78
C LEU A 142 -39.28 -14.88 -4.55
N ASP A 143 -38.90 -15.77 -3.63
CA ASP A 143 -37.51 -16.17 -3.41
C ASP A 143 -37.35 -17.72 -3.42
N PRO A 144 -36.87 -18.31 -4.53
CA PRO A 144 -36.73 -19.76 -4.66
C PRO A 144 -35.62 -20.35 -3.78
N GLY A 145 -34.85 -19.53 -3.07
CA GLY A 145 -33.89 -19.98 -2.08
C GLY A 145 -34.53 -20.51 -0.79
N TYR A 146 -35.80 -20.17 -0.55
CA TYR A 146 -36.53 -20.55 0.66
C TYR A 146 -37.81 -21.32 0.33
N VAL A 147 -38.07 -22.36 1.11
CA VAL A 147 -39.14 -23.33 0.85
C VAL A 147 -39.81 -23.80 2.14
N HIS A 148 -41.01 -24.35 2.00
CA HIS A 148 -41.59 -25.23 3.00
C HIS A 148 -41.21 -26.69 2.71
N VAL A 149 -41.13 -27.48 3.78
CA VAL A 149 -40.88 -28.92 3.69
C VAL A 149 -42.07 -29.62 4.30
N GLN A 150 -42.61 -30.61 3.58
CA GLN A 150 -43.61 -31.53 4.11
C GLN A 150 -43.02 -32.94 4.12
N ILE A 151 -43.45 -33.74 5.09
CA ILE A 151 -43.11 -35.16 5.15
C ILE A 151 -44.21 -35.90 4.39
N ASP A 152 -43.84 -36.60 3.33
CA ASP A 152 -44.75 -37.34 2.44
C ASP A 152 -45.01 -38.77 2.93
N SER A 153 -43.99 -39.41 3.52
CA SER A 153 -44.12 -40.72 4.17
C SER A 153 -45.00 -40.63 5.41
N GLU A 154 -46.13 -41.36 5.42
CA GLU A 154 -47.08 -41.40 6.54
C GLU A 154 -46.43 -41.92 7.84
N GLU A 155 -45.65 -42.99 7.76
CA GLU A 155 -44.94 -43.57 8.90
C GLU A 155 -43.96 -42.57 9.55
N VAL A 156 -43.20 -41.84 8.72
CA VAL A 156 -42.30 -40.79 9.21
C VAL A 156 -43.12 -39.62 9.75
N ARG A 157 -44.19 -39.20 9.07
CA ARG A 157 -45.07 -38.09 9.48
C ARG A 157 -45.65 -38.32 10.87
N GLN A 158 -46.06 -39.55 11.19
CA GLN A 158 -46.56 -39.90 12.52
C GLN A 158 -45.49 -39.74 13.62
N ARG A 159 -44.26 -40.22 13.37
CA ARG A 159 -43.14 -40.07 14.32
C ARG A 159 -42.75 -38.60 14.53
N TRP A 160 -42.82 -37.79 13.48
CA TRP A 160 -42.46 -36.38 13.50
C TRP A 160 -43.61 -35.43 13.83
N ARG A 161 -44.82 -35.93 14.14
CA ARG A 161 -46.06 -35.14 14.34
C ARG A 161 -45.90 -33.90 15.24
N ARG A 162 -45.06 -33.98 16.28
CA ARG A 162 -44.81 -32.88 17.22
C ARG A 162 -44.06 -31.69 16.61
N TYR A 163 -43.38 -31.89 15.48
CA TYR A 163 -42.65 -30.88 14.72
C TYR A 163 -43.37 -30.49 13.43
N ILE A 164 -44.63 -30.89 13.25
CA ILE A 164 -45.42 -30.53 12.08
C ILE A 164 -46.42 -29.45 12.48
N LEU A 165 -46.43 -28.34 11.74
CA LEU A 165 -47.39 -27.27 11.93
C LEU A 165 -48.80 -27.78 11.65
N ARG A 166 -49.71 -27.56 12.62
CA ARG A 166 -51.13 -27.93 12.49
C ARG A 166 -51.80 -27.30 11.26
N ARG A 167 -51.38 -26.08 10.91
CA ARG A 167 -51.83 -25.37 9.70
C ARG A 167 -50.81 -25.60 8.58
N GLY A 168 -51.27 -26.16 7.46
CA GLY A 168 -50.45 -26.36 6.25
C GLY A 168 -49.56 -27.61 6.26
N GLY A 169 -49.49 -28.38 7.34
CA GLY A 169 -48.79 -29.68 7.37
C GLY A 169 -47.28 -29.61 7.15
N ASN A 170 -46.69 -28.42 7.29
CA ASN A 170 -45.27 -28.18 7.04
C ASN A 170 -44.44 -28.52 8.28
N LEU A 171 -43.24 -29.06 8.07
CA LEU A 171 -42.24 -29.28 9.10
C LEU A 171 -41.78 -27.94 9.67
N ASP A 172 -41.86 -27.78 10.99
CA ASP A 172 -41.57 -26.57 11.75
C ASP A 172 -40.06 -26.46 12.07
N PRO A 173 -39.31 -25.62 11.34
CA PRO A 173 -37.88 -25.48 11.57
C PRO A 173 -37.58 -24.73 12.88
N GLU A 174 -38.48 -23.90 13.40
CA GLU A 174 -38.25 -23.16 14.65
C GLU A 174 -38.33 -24.09 15.85
N ALA A 175 -39.38 -24.93 15.91
CA ALA A 175 -39.50 -25.95 16.95
C ALA A 175 -38.30 -26.93 16.92
N LEU A 176 -37.84 -27.30 15.73
CA LEU A 176 -36.66 -28.16 15.57
C LEU A 176 -35.37 -27.48 16.02
N LEU A 177 -35.12 -26.23 15.64
CA LEU A 177 -33.93 -25.48 16.05
C LEU A 177 -33.87 -25.27 17.56
N ASN A 178 -35.01 -24.96 18.20
CA ASN A 178 -35.08 -24.81 19.64
C ASN A 178 -34.77 -26.13 20.36
N ARG A 179 -35.39 -27.23 19.91
CA ARG A 179 -35.07 -28.56 20.45
C ARG A 179 -33.61 -28.91 20.24
N PHE A 180 -33.07 -28.67 19.04
CA PHE A 180 -31.69 -28.94 18.69
C PHE A 180 -30.71 -28.16 19.58
N ARG A 181 -30.96 -26.87 19.80
CA ARG A 181 -30.19 -26.03 20.74
C ARG A 181 -30.19 -26.62 22.15
N ASP A 182 -31.36 -27.02 22.65
CA ASP A 182 -31.48 -27.57 24.00
C ASP A 182 -30.75 -28.91 24.13
N LEU A 183 -30.81 -29.76 23.10
CA LEU A 183 -30.06 -31.02 23.05
C LEU A 183 -28.55 -30.78 23.01
N ILE A 184 -28.06 -29.84 22.21
CA ILE A 184 -26.64 -29.43 22.19
C ILE A 184 -26.23 -28.90 23.57
N GLN A 185 -27.04 -28.03 24.19
CA GLN A 185 -26.70 -27.47 25.49
C GLN A 185 -26.62 -28.55 26.58
N LYS A 186 -27.49 -29.57 26.51
CA LYS A 186 -27.38 -30.76 27.36
C LYS A 186 -26.15 -31.60 27.02
N ALA A 187 -25.83 -31.80 25.75
CA ALA A 187 -24.65 -32.56 25.32
C ALA A 187 -23.36 -31.90 25.83
N VAL A 188 -23.23 -30.59 25.65
CA VAL A 188 -22.10 -29.81 26.16
C VAL A 188 -21.99 -29.92 27.68
N ARG A 189 -23.10 -29.85 28.44
CA ARG A 189 -23.05 -30.00 29.91
C ARG A 189 -22.60 -31.40 30.36
N ASN A 190 -22.91 -32.45 29.59
CA ASN A 190 -22.62 -33.85 29.92
C ASN A 190 -21.39 -34.40 29.18
N ARG A 191 -20.56 -33.54 28.59
CA ARG A 191 -19.38 -33.94 27.79
C ARG A 191 -18.31 -34.62 28.63
N LYS A 192 -17.52 -35.51 28.02
CA LYS A 192 -16.45 -36.25 28.71
C LYS A 192 -15.32 -35.31 29.13
N ARG A 193 -14.70 -35.60 30.28
CA ARG A 193 -13.60 -34.78 30.87
C ARG A 193 -12.34 -34.72 29.98
N ARG A 194 -12.04 -35.77 29.22
CA ARG A 194 -10.92 -35.80 28.25
C ARG A 194 -11.12 -34.82 27.08
N SER A 195 -12.37 -34.51 26.73
CA SER A 195 -12.72 -33.60 25.63
C SER A 195 -12.52 -32.11 26.01
N ILE A 196 -12.17 -31.80 27.28
CA ILE A 196 -12.05 -30.43 27.79
C ILE A 196 -10.67 -30.05 28.34
N GLU A 197 -9.68 -30.93 28.29
CA GLU A 197 -8.36 -30.70 28.93
C GLU A 197 -7.69 -29.38 28.48
N LYS A 198 -7.84 -29.02 27.20
CA LYS A 198 -7.39 -27.75 26.60
C LYS A 198 -8.52 -26.77 26.29
N ILE A 199 -9.74 -27.04 26.74
CA ILE A 199 -10.88 -26.17 26.53
C ILE A 199 -11.28 -25.54 27.87
N SER A 200 -11.73 -24.29 27.87
CA SER A 200 -12.32 -23.69 29.06
C SER A 200 -13.52 -24.49 29.57
N GLU A 201 -13.69 -24.53 30.90
CA GLU A 201 -14.87 -25.15 31.52
C GLU A 201 -16.14 -24.43 31.07
N HIS A 202 -16.07 -23.10 30.99
CA HIS A 202 -17.13 -22.26 30.45
C HIS A 202 -17.19 -22.40 28.92
N VAL A 203 -18.33 -22.86 28.43
CA VAL A 203 -18.68 -23.00 27.01
C VAL A 203 -20.06 -22.38 26.82
N GLU A 204 -20.17 -21.42 25.91
CA GLU A 204 -21.43 -20.75 25.60
C GLU A 204 -22.10 -21.47 24.42
N VAL A 205 -23.40 -21.72 24.51
CA VAL A 205 -24.22 -22.28 23.42
C VAL A 205 -25.30 -21.26 23.07
N LYS A 206 -25.34 -20.82 21.81
CA LYS A 206 -26.27 -19.80 21.34
C LYS A 206 -26.87 -20.19 19.99
N LEU A 207 -28.19 -20.13 19.89
CA LEU A 207 -28.87 -20.19 18.59
C LEU A 207 -28.69 -18.82 17.90
N LYS A 208 -27.95 -18.81 16.78
CA LYS A 208 -27.88 -17.65 15.87
C LYS A 208 -29.05 -17.73 14.89
N LYS A 209 -29.00 -16.96 13.79
CA LYS A 209 -30.07 -16.97 12.76
C LYS A 209 -30.33 -18.34 12.14
N ILE A 210 -29.27 -19.16 11.96
CA ILE A 210 -29.33 -20.47 11.31
C ILE A 210 -28.63 -21.52 12.18
N PRO A 211 -27.31 -21.42 12.46
CA PRO A 211 -26.63 -22.44 13.25
C PRO A 211 -26.89 -22.26 14.75
N VAL A 212 -26.76 -23.36 15.49
CA VAL A 212 -26.45 -23.33 16.91
C VAL A 212 -24.93 -23.24 17.04
N THR A 213 -24.45 -22.12 17.58
CA THR A 213 -23.03 -21.84 17.77
C THR A 213 -22.60 -22.22 19.18
N ILE A 214 -21.48 -22.94 19.27
CA ILE A 214 -20.75 -23.20 20.50
C ILE A 214 -19.53 -22.28 20.50
N LYS A 215 -19.40 -21.42 21.51
CA LYS A 215 -18.19 -20.61 21.74
C LYS A 215 -17.40 -21.18 22.91
N LEU A 216 -16.11 -21.39 22.67
CA LEU A 216 -15.20 -21.92 23.67
C LEU A 216 -13.84 -21.24 23.60
N ARG A 217 -13.06 -21.33 24.68
CA ARG A 217 -11.72 -20.78 24.76
C ARG A 217 -10.69 -21.91 24.81
N TRP A 218 -9.74 -21.90 23.89
CA TRP A 218 -8.63 -22.83 23.82
C TRP A 218 -7.49 -22.43 24.77
N LYS A 219 -6.89 -23.42 25.43
CA LYS A 219 -5.79 -23.31 26.39
C LYS A 219 -4.54 -24.00 25.83
N GLY A 220 -4.04 -23.48 24.72
CA GLY A 220 -2.81 -23.96 24.11
C GLY A 220 -1.63 -23.02 24.31
N THR A 221 -0.49 -23.39 23.72
CA THR A 221 0.77 -22.65 23.86
C THR A 221 0.91 -21.58 22.77
N LYS A 222 0.64 -21.93 21.51
CA LYS A 222 0.60 -21.00 20.36
C LYS A 222 -0.69 -20.19 20.32
N TYR A 223 -1.81 -20.79 20.73
CA TYR A 223 -3.12 -20.14 20.76
C TYR A 223 -3.64 -19.99 22.21
N PRO A 224 -2.93 -19.25 23.10
CA PRO A 224 -3.34 -19.10 24.47
C PRO A 224 -4.61 -18.26 24.57
N LYS A 225 -5.61 -18.75 25.31
CA LYS A 225 -6.91 -18.07 25.52
C LYS A 225 -7.64 -17.74 24.20
N TYR A 226 -7.39 -18.51 23.15
CA TYR A 226 -7.93 -18.24 21.82
C TYR A 226 -9.42 -18.61 21.74
N GLU A 227 -10.26 -17.70 21.21
CA GLU A 227 -11.71 -17.95 21.07
C GLU A 227 -11.98 -18.73 19.79
N ILE A 228 -12.74 -19.83 19.91
CA ILE A 228 -13.14 -20.67 18.80
C ILE A 228 -14.67 -20.76 18.78
N SER A 229 -15.25 -20.57 17.60
CA SER A 229 -16.68 -20.76 17.33
C SER A 229 -16.90 -22.05 16.54
N ILE A 230 -17.82 -22.89 16.98
CA ILE A 230 -18.25 -24.10 16.27
C ILE A 230 -19.72 -23.92 15.89
N ASP A 231 -20.00 -23.82 14.59
CA ASP A 231 -21.35 -23.60 14.06
C ASP A 231 -21.96 -24.95 13.62
N LEU A 232 -23.00 -25.39 14.32
CA LEU A 232 -23.75 -26.61 14.01
C LEU A 232 -25.05 -26.27 13.28
N THR A 233 -25.12 -26.62 11.99
CA THR A 233 -26.28 -26.32 11.12
C THR A 233 -27.14 -27.55 10.92
N LEU A 234 -28.39 -27.51 11.41
CA LEU A 234 -29.36 -28.59 11.21
C LEU A 234 -29.83 -28.65 9.74
N CYS A 235 -29.73 -29.83 9.12
CA CYS A 235 -30.03 -30.05 7.71
C CYS A 235 -30.85 -31.30 7.40
N ILE A 236 -31.43 -31.30 6.20
CA ILE A 236 -31.97 -32.46 5.50
C ILE A 236 -31.21 -32.58 4.17
N GLU A 237 -30.62 -33.75 3.89
CA GLU A 237 -29.95 -34.05 2.63
C GLU A 237 -31.00 -34.38 1.54
N ARG A 238 -30.75 -33.94 0.31
CA ARG A 238 -31.62 -34.15 -0.85
C ARG A 238 -30.82 -34.72 -2.02
N SER A 239 -31.30 -35.86 -2.52
CA SER A 239 -30.87 -36.41 -3.79
C SER A 239 -31.44 -35.62 -4.98
N GLY A 240 -30.73 -35.66 -6.10
CA GLY A 240 -31.07 -34.90 -7.30
C GLY A 240 -30.64 -33.43 -7.21
N TRP A 241 -31.18 -32.61 -8.10
CA TRP A 241 -30.78 -31.20 -8.21
C TRP A 241 -32.03 -30.30 -8.24
N PRO A 242 -32.03 -29.13 -7.58
CA PRO A 242 -33.22 -28.31 -7.51
C PRO A 242 -33.57 -27.75 -8.90
N ILE A 243 -34.85 -27.82 -9.27
CA ILE A 243 -35.36 -27.38 -10.59
C ILE A 243 -35.08 -25.89 -10.81
N ALA A 244 -35.09 -25.10 -9.74
CA ALA A 244 -34.76 -23.67 -9.78
C ALA A 244 -33.30 -23.38 -10.20
N SER A 245 -32.43 -24.38 -10.20
CA SER A 245 -31.05 -24.24 -10.67
C SER A 245 -30.93 -24.50 -12.17
N ASP A 246 -30.22 -23.62 -12.87
CA ASP A 246 -29.89 -23.73 -14.29
C ASP A 246 -28.46 -24.24 -14.55
N ILE A 247 -27.68 -24.60 -13.51
CA ILE A 247 -26.23 -24.85 -13.65
C ILE A 247 -25.91 -25.95 -14.67
N GLY A 248 -26.78 -26.97 -14.77
CA GLY A 248 -26.64 -28.06 -15.74
C GLY A 248 -26.83 -27.63 -17.20
N ARG A 249 -27.52 -26.52 -17.44
CA ARG A 249 -27.64 -25.88 -18.77
C ARG A 249 -26.55 -24.83 -18.98
N ARG A 250 -26.22 -24.08 -17.92
CA ARG A 250 -25.23 -22.99 -17.93
C ARG A 250 -23.81 -23.48 -18.22
N VAL A 251 -23.47 -24.69 -17.76
CA VAL A 251 -22.15 -25.30 -17.95
C VAL A 251 -22.28 -26.51 -18.87
N GLY A 252 -21.99 -26.31 -20.16
CA GLY A 252 -22.00 -27.37 -21.18
C GLY A 252 -20.74 -28.25 -21.15
N LYS A 253 -20.75 -29.36 -21.90
CA LYS A 253 -19.65 -30.35 -21.95
C LYS A 253 -18.30 -29.76 -22.35
N ALA A 254 -18.28 -28.68 -23.13
CA ALA A 254 -17.05 -28.01 -23.58
C ALA A 254 -16.44 -27.09 -22.51
N HIS A 255 -17.15 -26.79 -21.42
CA HIS A 255 -16.65 -25.91 -20.37
C HIS A 255 -15.63 -26.66 -19.48
N PRO A 256 -14.45 -26.08 -19.17
CA PRO A 256 -13.40 -26.79 -18.39
C PRO A 256 -13.87 -27.32 -17.03
N GLY A 257 -14.80 -26.62 -16.38
CA GLY A 257 -15.42 -27.06 -15.13
C GLY A 257 -16.57 -28.08 -15.23
N TYR A 258 -16.90 -28.58 -16.42
CA TYR A 258 -18.09 -29.42 -16.62
C TYR A 258 -18.15 -30.61 -15.65
N ASP A 259 -17.07 -31.37 -15.52
CA ASP A 259 -17.03 -32.54 -14.66
C ASP A 259 -17.13 -32.17 -13.16
N PHE A 260 -16.60 -31.01 -12.76
CA PHE A 260 -16.66 -30.54 -11.37
C PHE A 260 -18.12 -30.26 -10.98
N PHE A 261 -18.84 -29.54 -11.84
CA PHE A 261 -20.26 -29.24 -11.60
C PHE A 261 -21.15 -30.47 -11.80
N LYS A 262 -20.76 -31.42 -12.64
CA LYS A 262 -21.45 -32.71 -12.78
C LYS A 262 -21.33 -33.54 -11.50
N GLU A 263 -20.14 -33.61 -10.91
CA GLU A 263 -19.88 -34.26 -9.62
C GLU A 263 -20.64 -33.57 -8.49
N ALA A 264 -20.56 -32.24 -8.40
CA ALA A 264 -21.28 -31.45 -7.41
C ALA A 264 -22.81 -31.65 -7.48
N ARG A 265 -23.37 -31.80 -8.69
CA ARG A 265 -24.79 -32.12 -8.87
C ARG A 265 -25.16 -33.53 -8.44
N ARG A 266 -24.28 -34.50 -8.65
CA ARG A 266 -24.48 -35.88 -8.19
C ARG A 266 -24.48 -35.98 -6.67
N ALA A 267 -23.67 -35.15 -6.01
CA ALA A 267 -23.65 -35.05 -4.55
C ALA A 267 -24.93 -34.42 -3.95
N GLY A 268 -25.82 -33.84 -4.77
CA GLY A 268 -27.08 -33.28 -4.31
C GLY A 268 -26.93 -31.95 -3.58
N TYR A 269 -27.94 -31.58 -2.81
CA TYR A 269 -28.03 -30.33 -2.05
C TYR A 269 -28.72 -30.56 -0.71
N HIS A 270 -28.77 -29.55 0.13
CA HIS A 270 -29.34 -29.65 1.47
C HIS A 270 -30.41 -28.59 1.70
N LEU A 271 -31.30 -28.88 2.63
CA LEU A 271 -32.26 -27.94 3.19
C LEU A 271 -31.85 -27.63 4.62
N VAL A 272 -31.54 -26.37 4.93
CA VAL A 272 -31.15 -25.96 6.28
C VAL A 272 -32.31 -25.26 6.98
N ALA A 273 -32.52 -25.59 8.25
CA ALA A 273 -33.55 -24.95 9.06
C ALA A 273 -33.20 -23.45 9.23
N SER A 274 -34.16 -22.56 8.95
CA SER A 274 -33.92 -21.12 8.89
C SER A 274 -35.19 -20.33 9.23
N MET A 275 -35.06 -19.01 9.34
CA MET A 275 -36.18 -18.08 9.33
C MET A 275 -35.97 -17.01 8.24
N ILE A 276 -37.02 -16.76 7.45
CA ILE A 276 -37.10 -15.59 6.58
C ILE A 276 -37.38 -14.38 7.46
N GLY A 277 -36.61 -13.31 7.31
CA GLY A 277 -36.79 -12.05 8.04
C GLY A 277 -37.17 -10.93 7.09
N GLU A 278 -38.29 -11.07 6.38
CA GLU A 278 -38.81 -10.01 5.52
C GLU A 278 -39.60 -8.99 6.34
N SER A 279 -39.37 -7.70 6.09
CA SER A 279 -40.08 -6.58 6.74
C SER A 279 -40.11 -6.65 8.28
N GLY A 280 -39.11 -7.27 8.90
CA GLY A 280 -38.99 -7.38 10.36
C GLY A 280 -39.87 -8.44 11.04
N ARG A 281 -40.56 -9.33 10.29
CA ARG A 281 -41.32 -10.45 10.87
C ARG A 281 -40.64 -11.79 10.56
N PRO A 282 -40.08 -12.50 11.56
CA PRO A 282 -39.51 -13.81 11.34
C PRO A 282 -40.59 -14.82 10.95
N ARG A 283 -40.37 -15.55 9.85
CA ARG A 283 -41.21 -16.66 9.40
C ARG A 283 -40.36 -17.93 9.30
N PRO A 284 -40.71 -19.01 10.04
CA PRO A 284 -40.00 -20.30 9.95
C PRO A 284 -40.06 -20.90 8.54
N CYS A 285 -38.90 -21.30 8.01
CA CYS A 285 -38.78 -21.87 6.66
C CYS A 285 -37.51 -22.74 6.52
N TRP A 286 -37.36 -23.39 5.38
CA TRP A 286 -36.13 -24.09 5.01
C TRP A 286 -35.40 -23.34 3.91
N ARG A 287 -34.07 -23.27 3.97
CA ARG A 287 -33.24 -22.60 2.96
C ARG A 287 -32.43 -23.63 2.19
N LEU A 288 -32.34 -23.49 0.87
CA LEU A 288 -31.42 -24.28 0.05
C LEU A 288 -29.97 -24.01 0.47
N SER A 289 -29.18 -25.07 0.60
CA SER A 289 -27.75 -25.01 0.90
C SER A 289 -26.99 -25.92 -0.06
N PHE A 290 -25.90 -25.36 -0.61
CA PHE A 290 -25.02 -26.01 -1.56
C PHE A 290 -23.62 -26.21 -0.98
N SER A 291 -23.44 -26.15 0.35
CA SER A 291 -22.11 -26.17 0.99
C SER A 291 -21.25 -27.38 0.59
N VAL A 292 -21.83 -28.58 0.52
CA VAL A 292 -21.12 -29.80 0.07
C VAL A 292 -20.74 -29.69 -1.41
N SER A 293 -21.70 -29.31 -2.27
CA SER A 293 -21.48 -29.13 -3.72
C SER A 293 -20.44 -28.03 -4.00
N GLU A 294 -20.44 -26.95 -3.23
CA GLU A 294 -19.44 -25.89 -3.28
C GLU A 294 -18.07 -26.39 -2.85
N GLY A 295 -18.00 -27.20 -1.78
CA GLY A 295 -16.76 -27.84 -1.34
C GLY A 295 -16.11 -28.66 -2.46
N ILE A 296 -16.90 -29.53 -3.12
CA ILE A 296 -16.44 -30.34 -4.27
C ILE A 296 -15.88 -29.45 -5.37
N VAL A 297 -16.63 -28.42 -5.79
CA VAL A 297 -16.18 -27.52 -6.86
C VAL A 297 -14.92 -26.75 -6.46
N LEU A 298 -14.89 -26.20 -5.24
CA LEU A 298 -13.75 -25.41 -4.76
C LEU A 298 -12.50 -26.26 -4.60
N GLU A 299 -12.62 -27.51 -4.16
CA GLU A 299 -11.51 -28.45 -4.06
C GLU A 299 -10.86 -28.64 -5.44
N LYS A 300 -11.64 -28.92 -6.48
CA LYS A 300 -11.14 -29.08 -7.85
C LYS A 300 -10.54 -27.79 -8.40
N ILE A 301 -11.20 -26.65 -8.24
CA ILE A 301 -10.71 -25.35 -8.70
C ILE A 301 -9.39 -24.98 -8.00
N CYS A 302 -9.28 -25.26 -6.71
CA CYS A 302 -8.13 -24.88 -5.88
C CYS A 302 -7.02 -25.93 -5.81
N GLN A 303 -7.16 -27.05 -6.53
CA GLN A 303 -6.26 -28.20 -6.44
C GLN A 303 -4.82 -27.88 -6.87
N ASN A 304 -4.66 -27.00 -7.86
CA ASN A 304 -3.34 -26.62 -8.37
C ASN A 304 -2.73 -25.46 -7.55
N PRO A 305 -1.69 -25.71 -6.71
CA PRO A 305 -1.10 -24.68 -5.85
C PRO A 305 -0.30 -23.62 -6.62
N ARG A 306 0.01 -23.86 -7.91
CA ARG A 306 0.72 -22.89 -8.76
C ARG A 306 -0.21 -21.78 -9.26
N LEU A 307 -1.52 -21.97 -9.18
CA LEU A 307 -2.53 -20.99 -9.56
C LEU A 307 -2.97 -20.15 -8.34
N ILE A 308 -3.61 -19.02 -8.62
CA ILE A 308 -4.00 -18.03 -7.60
C ILE A 308 -5.41 -18.22 -7.04
N HIS A 309 -6.11 -19.32 -7.32
CA HIS A 309 -7.50 -19.54 -6.88
C HIS A 309 -7.67 -19.36 -5.36
N THR A 310 -6.98 -20.19 -4.57
CA THR A 310 -6.94 -20.12 -3.10
C THR A 310 -6.47 -18.75 -2.60
N LYS A 311 -5.44 -18.20 -3.25
CA LYS A 311 -4.87 -16.89 -2.92
C LYS A 311 -5.91 -15.78 -3.06
N THR A 312 -6.69 -15.80 -4.14
CA THR A 312 -7.74 -14.82 -4.45
C THR A 312 -8.82 -14.82 -3.37
N LEU A 313 -9.34 -15.99 -2.98
CA LEU A 313 -10.36 -16.12 -1.94
C LEU A 313 -9.86 -15.63 -0.57
N LYS A 314 -8.65 -16.01 -0.17
CA LYS A 314 -8.06 -15.58 1.10
C LYS A 314 -7.84 -14.06 1.15
N VAL A 315 -7.32 -13.47 0.07
CA VAL A 315 -7.15 -12.02 -0.05
C VAL A 315 -8.48 -11.28 0.05
N LEU A 316 -9.54 -11.77 -0.60
CA LEU A 316 -10.88 -11.17 -0.52
C LEU A 316 -11.43 -11.19 0.91
N LYS A 317 -11.19 -12.26 1.68
CA LYS A 317 -11.61 -12.35 3.08
C LYS A 317 -10.92 -11.30 3.95
N VAL A 318 -9.59 -11.19 3.86
CA VAL A 318 -8.82 -10.18 4.61
C VAL A 318 -9.23 -8.76 4.21
N LEU A 319 -9.43 -8.50 2.91
CA LEU A 319 -9.92 -7.21 2.42
C LEU A 319 -11.27 -6.84 3.01
N ARG A 320 -12.24 -7.77 2.99
CA ARG A 320 -13.57 -7.54 3.58
C ARG A 320 -13.49 -7.27 5.09
N LYS A 321 -12.61 -7.97 5.81
CA LYS A 321 -12.40 -7.73 7.25
C LYS A 321 -11.78 -6.37 7.53
N LYS A 322 -10.68 -6.00 6.85
CA LYS A 322 -10.02 -4.69 6.99
C LYS A 322 -10.92 -3.51 6.68
N HIS A 323 -11.88 -3.70 5.78
CA HIS A 323 -12.80 -2.66 5.33
C HIS A 323 -14.23 -2.89 5.83
N GLU A 324 -14.42 -3.64 6.91
CA GLU A 324 -15.75 -4.03 7.40
C GLU A 324 -16.68 -2.84 7.67
N HIS A 325 -16.16 -1.79 8.33
CA HIS A 325 -16.92 -0.55 8.58
C HIS A 325 -17.28 0.20 7.29
N ALA A 326 -16.46 0.10 6.25
CA ALA A 326 -16.65 0.79 4.98
C ALA A 326 -17.51 -0.01 3.98
N LEU A 327 -17.57 -1.34 4.15
CA LEU A 327 -18.25 -2.30 3.28
C LEU A 327 -19.49 -2.90 3.97
N CYS A 328 -20.23 -2.08 4.72
CA CYS A 328 -21.48 -2.46 5.32
C CYS A 328 -22.64 -1.64 4.76
N LEU A 329 -23.84 -2.24 4.75
CA LEU A 329 -25.09 -1.61 4.37
C LEU A 329 -25.85 -1.21 5.64
N TYR A 330 -26.66 -0.16 5.56
CA TYR A 330 -27.47 0.27 6.70
C TYR A 330 -28.95 0.18 6.33
N GLU A 331 -29.68 -0.66 7.05
CA GLU A 331 -31.13 -0.79 6.94
C GLU A 331 -31.81 0.12 7.97
N ALA A 332 -32.74 0.95 7.52
CA ALA A 332 -33.48 1.86 8.40
C ALA A 332 -34.30 1.07 9.42
N SER A 333 -34.20 1.40 10.71
CA SER A 333 -35.14 0.92 11.74
C SER A 333 -36.06 2.07 12.16
N GLY A 334 -37.23 1.75 12.74
CA GLY A 334 -38.11 2.80 13.28
C GLY A 334 -37.42 3.45 14.49
N GLY A 335 -37.01 4.71 14.36
CA GLY A 335 -36.21 5.47 15.34
C GLY A 335 -34.89 6.00 14.77
N SER A 336 -33.97 6.50 15.62
CA SER A 336 -32.62 6.96 15.23
C SER A 336 -31.60 5.83 14.99
N TYR A 337 -32.00 4.56 15.18
CA TYR A 337 -31.12 3.40 15.09
C TYR A 337 -31.09 2.79 13.68
N ARG A 338 -29.89 2.51 13.17
CA ARG A 338 -29.66 1.82 11.89
C ARG A 338 -29.18 0.39 12.11
N ILE A 339 -29.70 -0.57 11.35
CA ILE A 339 -29.25 -1.96 11.37
C ILE A 339 -28.10 -2.12 10.38
N GLN A 340 -26.91 -2.50 10.87
CA GLN A 340 -25.74 -2.72 10.03
C GLN A 340 -25.74 -4.13 9.43
N TRP A 341 -25.53 -4.25 8.12
CA TRP A 341 -25.34 -5.51 7.41
C TRP A 341 -23.95 -5.56 6.78
N ALA A 342 -23.11 -6.49 7.22
CA ALA A 342 -21.79 -6.71 6.64
C ALA A 342 -21.83 -7.78 5.53
N PHE A 343 -20.98 -7.63 4.51
CA PHE A 343 -20.77 -8.68 3.51
C PHE A 343 -20.21 -9.95 4.16
N HIS A 344 -21.00 -11.02 4.15
CA HIS A 344 -20.57 -12.31 4.66
C HIS A 344 -19.58 -12.97 3.69
N SER A 345 -18.72 -13.86 4.23
CA SER A 345 -17.76 -14.66 3.45
C SER A 345 -18.42 -15.45 2.32
N TYR A 346 -19.70 -15.83 2.48
CA TYR A 346 -20.49 -16.51 1.46
C TYR A 346 -20.66 -15.69 0.17
N VAL A 347 -20.90 -14.38 0.26
CA VAL A 347 -21.03 -13.51 -0.93
C VAL A 347 -19.72 -13.49 -1.72
N LEU A 348 -18.58 -13.45 -1.03
CA LEU A 348 -17.26 -13.49 -1.68
C LEU A 348 -17.04 -14.81 -2.42
N LYS A 349 -17.45 -15.93 -1.81
CA LYS A 349 -17.39 -17.27 -2.42
C LYS A 349 -18.28 -17.35 -3.67
N THR A 350 -19.54 -16.89 -3.58
CA THR A 350 -20.46 -16.84 -4.73
C THR A 350 -19.89 -16.01 -5.89
N MET A 351 -19.35 -14.82 -5.58
CA MET A 351 -18.81 -13.93 -6.62
C MET A 351 -17.52 -14.46 -7.24
N PHE A 352 -16.72 -15.20 -6.46
CA PHE A 352 -15.57 -15.95 -6.97
C PHE A 352 -16.01 -17.05 -7.94
N LEU A 353 -17.03 -17.86 -7.62
CA LEU A 353 -17.54 -18.89 -8.53
C LEU A 353 -18.05 -18.28 -9.85
N HIS A 354 -18.75 -17.14 -9.80
CA HIS A 354 -19.15 -16.42 -11.01
C HIS A 354 -17.95 -15.89 -11.83
N GLU A 355 -16.88 -15.46 -11.17
CA GLU A 355 -15.67 -15.01 -11.87
C GLU A 355 -14.94 -16.20 -12.50
N TRP A 356 -14.82 -17.31 -11.79
CA TRP A 356 -14.18 -18.53 -12.30
C TRP A 356 -14.95 -19.15 -13.46
N SER A 357 -16.28 -19.30 -13.36
CA SER A 357 -17.09 -19.78 -14.50
C SER A 357 -17.04 -18.85 -15.72
N LYS A 358 -16.69 -17.57 -15.54
CA LYS A 358 -16.51 -16.65 -16.67
C LYS A 358 -15.12 -16.77 -17.31
N PHE A 359 -14.12 -17.17 -16.54
CA PHE A 359 -12.72 -17.30 -16.97
C PHE A 359 -12.16 -18.64 -16.51
N PRO A 360 -12.67 -19.78 -17.01
CA PRO A 360 -12.36 -21.09 -16.45
C PRO A 360 -10.95 -21.60 -16.79
N GLU A 361 -10.25 -20.98 -17.75
CA GLU A 361 -8.93 -21.40 -18.21
C GLU A 361 -7.82 -20.96 -17.24
N ASP A 362 -6.88 -21.86 -16.95
CA ASP A 362 -5.73 -21.64 -16.06
C ASP A 362 -4.91 -20.38 -16.41
N SER A 363 -4.87 -19.99 -17.70
CA SER A 363 -4.17 -18.79 -18.16
C SER A 363 -4.69 -17.50 -17.52
N PHE A 364 -5.95 -17.47 -17.07
CA PHE A 364 -6.54 -16.35 -16.35
C PHE A 364 -6.30 -16.39 -14.84
N TRP A 365 -5.67 -17.45 -14.34
CA TRP A 365 -5.39 -17.72 -12.93
C TRP A 365 -3.90 -17.96 -12.64
N GLY A 366 -3.02 -17.44 -13.52
CA GLY A 366 -1.59 -17.32 -13.26
C GLY A 366 -1.28 -16.34 -12.12
N GLN A 367 -0.06 -16.42 -11.56
CA GLN A 367 0.38 -15.55 -10.46
C GLN A 367 0.23 -14.05 -10.78
N ASP A 368 0.41 -13.69 -12.03
CA ASP A 368 0.32 -12.34 -12.58
C ASP A 368 -1.13 -11.82 -12.70
N GLN A 369 -2.14 -12.67 -12.51
CA GLN A 369 -3.55 -12.34 -12.68
C GLN A 369 -4.28 -11.97 -11.37
N LEU A 370 -3.63 -12.06 -10.21
CA LEU A 370 -4.28 -11.97 -8.88
C LEU A 370 -5.10 -10.70 -8.72
N GLN A 371 -4.48 -9.58 -9.07
CA GLN A 371 -5.13 -8.28 -9.02
C GLN A 371 -6.32 -8.16 -9.98
N SER A 372 -6.19 -8.72 -11.18
CA SER A 372 -7.27 -8.69 -12.18
C SER A 372 -8.49 -9.45 -11.66
N ARG A 373 -8.28 -10.65 -11.09
CA ARG A 373 -9.35 -11.50 -10.53
C ARG A 373 -10.00 -10.88 -9.30
N VAL A 374 -9.21 -10.42 -8.32
CA VAL A 374 -9.73 -9.70 -7.14
C VAL A 374 -10.56 -8.49 -7.56
N ARG A 375 -10.07 -7.68 -8.52
CA ARG A 375 -10.79 -6.52 -9.02
C ARG A 375 -12.07 -6.91 -9.76
N GLY A 376 -12.04 -7.96 -10.59
CA GLY A 376 -13.21 -8.47 -11.30
C GLY A 376 -14.34 -8.83 -10.34
N ILE A 377 -13.99 -9.54 -9.26
CA ILE A 377 -14.92 -9.95 -8.19
C ILE A 377 -15.48 -8.73 -7.45
N LEU A 378 -14.64 -7.80 -7.02
CA LEU A 378 -15.11 -6.58 -6.33
C LEU A 378 -15.99 -5.71 -7.24
N THR A 379 -15.64 -5.60 -8.53
CA THR A 379 -16.44 -4.86 -9.51
C THR A 379 -17.81 -5.52 -9.72
N ARG A 380 -17.87 -6.85 -9.70
CA ARG A 380 -19.13 -7.60 -9.74
C ARG A 380 -20.00 -7.30 -8.52
N ILE A 381 -19.42 -7.32 -7.31
CA ILE A 381 -20.12 -6.93 -6.08
C ILE A 381 -20.66 -5.51 -6.20
N GLN A 382 -19.85 -4.56 -6.69
CA GLN A 382 -20.26 -3.17 -6.84
C GLN A 382 -21.44 -3.02 -7.82
N ARG A 383 -21.42 -3.72 -8.95
CA ARG A 383 -22.54 -3.70 -9.90
C ARG A 383 -23.80 -4.29 -9.27
N SER A 384 -23.68 -5.43 -8.58
CA SER A 384 -24.79 -6.06 -7.88
C SER A 384 -25.38 -5.17 -6.79
N LEU A 385 -24.59 -4.35 -6.10
CA LEU A 385 -25.09 -3.34 -5.17
C LEU A 385 -25.87 -2.23 -5.88
N LYS A 386 -25.30 -1.66 -6.95
CA LYS A 386 -25.93 -0.59 -7.74
C LYS A 386 -27.27 -1.01 -8.32
N THR A 387 -27.36 -2.24 -8.80
CA THR A 387 -28.62 -2.79 -9.35
C THR A 387 -29.51 -3.41 -8.27
N ARG A 388 -29.08 -3.39 -7.00
CA ARG A 388 -29.78 -4.01 -5.87
C ARG A 388 -30.14 -5.48 -6.15
N ASP A 389 -29.19 -6.21 -6.75
CA ASP A 389 -29.38 -7.58 -7.22
C ASP A 389 -28.12 -8.43 -6.98
N ILE A 390 -28.07 -9.08 -5.81
CA ILE A 390 -27.00 -10.01 -5.42
C ILE A 390 -27.59 -11.43 -5.47
N ARG A 391 -27.29 -12.17 -6.55
CA ARG A 391 -27.85 -13.50 -6.81
C ARG A 391 -26.92 -14.63 -6.34
N SER A 392 -27.54 -15.77 -6.05
CA SER A 392 -26.83 -17.04 -5.83
C SER A 392 -26.18 -17.53 -7.13
N PHE A 393 -25.04 -18.20 -7.00
CA PHE A 393 -24.39 -18.85 -8.13
C PHE A 393 -25.20 -20.03 -8.65
N TRP A 394 -25.75 -20.83 -7.74
CA TRP A 394 -26.42 -22.09 -8.06
C TRP A 394 -27.86 -21.91 -8.50
N VAL A 395 -28.57 -20.91 -7.97
CA VAL A 395 -29.98 -20.64 -8.28
C VAL A 395 -30.08 -19.18 -8.73
N PRO A 396 -30.15 -18.89 -10.04
CA PRO A 396 -30.06 -17.52 -10.55
C PRO A 396 -31.16 -16.59 -10.01
N ASP A 397 -32.34 -17.10 -9.68
CA ASP A 397 -33.43 -16.26 -9.17
C ASP A 397 -33.44 -16.16 -7.63
N TYR A 398 -32.53 -16.85 -6.95
CA TYR A 398 -32.34 -16.72 -5.50
C TYR A 398 -31.46 -15.49 -5.20
N LYS A 399 -32.01 -14.52 -4.46
CA LYS A 399 -31.30 -13.33 -4.00
C LYS A 399 -30.63 -13.57 -2.63
N LEU A 400 -29.30 -13.52 -2.60
CA LEU A 400 -28.53 -13.58 -1.34
C LEU A 400 -28.80 -12.38 -0.42
N PHE A 401 -29.18 -11.25 -1.02
CA PHE A 401 -29.68 -10.09 -0.31
C PHE A 401 -30.88 -9.50 -1.06
N ASN A 402 -32.08 -9.73 -0.53
CA ASN A 402 -33.32 -9.24 -1.13
C ASN A 402 -33.63 -7.81 -0.63
N PHE A 403 -33.26 -6.80 -1.41
CA PHE A 403 -33.49 -5.38 -1.08
C PHE A 403 -34.97 -4.99 -1.04
N LEU A 404 -35.82 -5.70 -1.80
CA LEU A 404 -37.26 -5.39 -1.89
C LEU A 404 -38.05 -5.92 -0.69
N ALA A 405 -37.53 -6.97 -0.05
CA ALA A 405 -38.20 -7.60 1.08
C ALA A 405 -37.70 -7.11 2.44
N ARG A 406 -36.90 -6.03 2.44
CA ARG A 406 -36.31 -5.39 3.61
C ARG A 406 -36.79 -3.95 3.74
N LYS A 407 -36.53 -3.33 4.90
CA LYS A 407 -36.71 -1.88 5.06
C LYS A 407 -35.74 -1.13 4.14
N PRO A 408 -35.98 0.16 3.85
CA PRO A 408 -35.08 0.97 3.04
C PRO A 408 -33.62 0.79 3.48
N THR A 409 -32.79 0.31 2.55
CA THR A 409 -31.39 -0.01 2.80
C THR A 409 -30.51 0.96 2.03
N GLU A 410 -29.64 1.65 2.76
CA GLU A 410 -28.66 2.58 2.23
C GLU A 410 -27.46 1.80 1.68
N THR A 411 -27.25 1.90 0.37
CA THR A 411 -26.16 1.24 -0.33
C THR A 411 -25.08 2.21 -0.79
N GLU A 412 -25.39 3.50 -0.91
CA GLU A 412 -24.55 4.49 -1.58
C GLU A 412 -23.15 4.61 -0.96
N SER A 413 -23.06 4.74 0.37
CA SER A 413 -21.76 4.81 1.07
C SER A 413 -20.91 3.56 0.81
N CYS A 414 -21.52 2.38 0.87
CA CYS A 414 -20.83 1.12 0.58
C CYS A 414 -20.39 1.04 -0.88
N GLU A 415 -21.21 1.50 -1.82
CA GLU A 415 -20.89 1.55 -3.24
C GLU A 415 -19.73 2.49 -3.55
N GLN A 416 -19.70 3.68 -2.92
CA GLN A 416 -18.63 4.65 -3.02
C GLN A 416 -17.33 4.11 -2.41
N ASN A 417 -17.40 3.51 -1.22
CA ASN A 417 -16.24 2.89 -0.57
C ASN A 417 -15.68 1.72 -1.39
N LEU A 418 -16.55 0.90 -1.98
CA LEU A 418 -16.15 -0.17 -2.87
C LEU A 418 -15.56 0.39 -4.18
N ALA A 419 -16.11 1.48 -4.72
CA ALA A 419 -15.53 2.20 -5.86
C ALA A 419 -14.12 2.72 -5.55
N LEU A 420 -13.93 3.31 -4.36
CA LEU A 420 -12.64 3.80 -3.88
C LEU A 420 -11.65 2.65 -3.66
N LEU A 421 -12.10 1.52 -3.13
CA LEU A 421 -11.25 0.33 -2.96
C LEU A 421 -10.85 -0.27 -4.32
N ILE A 422 -11.80 -0.41 -5.26
CA ILE A 422 -11.53 -0.83 -6.64
C ILE A 422 -10.59 0.17 -7.32
N LYS A 423 -10.77 1.47 -7.09
CA LYS A 423 -9.90 2.53 -7.61
C LYS A 423 -8.51 2.44 -6.98
N LYS A 424 -8.37 2.18 -5.68
CA LYS A 424 -7.07 1.94 -5.01
C LYS A 424 -6.37 0.72 -5.60
N LEU A 425 -7.10 -0.39 -5.80
CA LEU A 425 -6.58 -1.58 -6.47
C LEU A 425 -6.27 -1.33 -7.95
N ARG A 426 -6.98 -0.41 -8.63
CA ARG A 426 -6.68 0.05 -9.99
C ARG A 426 -5.46 0.96 -10.03
N ILE A 427 -5.30 1.82 -9.02
CA ILE A 427 -4.12 2.65 -8.81
C ILE A 427 -2.92 1.76 -8.55
N THR A 428 -3.04 0.65 -7.82
CA THR A 428 -1.96 -0.34 -7.71
C THR A 428 -1.57 -0.88 -9.10
N LEU A 429 -2.54 -1.24 -9.96
CA LEU A 429 -2.31 -1.76 -11.33
C LEU A 429 -1.60 -0.72 -12.20
N MET A 430 -1.90 0.56 -11.99
CA MET A 430 -1.26 1.69 -12.69
C MET A 430 0.03 2.16 -12.00
N ALA A 431 0.22 1.86 -10.72
CA ALA A 431 1.39 2.19 -9.92
C ALA A 431 2.55 1.24 -10.14
N THR A 432 2.33 0.17 -10.91
CA THR A 432 3.36 -0.80 -11.25
C THR A 432 3.32 -1.15 -12.75
N LEU A 433 2.13 -1.01 -13.36
CA LEU A 433 1.77 -0.39 -14.65
C LEU A 433 2.42 0.89 -15.19
N GLN A 434 3.67 1.25 -14.87
CA GLN A 434 4.25 2.60 -15.07
C GLN A 434 3.44 3.74 -14.39
N PRO A 435 3.70 4.07 -13.10
CA PRO A 435 2.99 5.17 -12.44
C PRO A 435 3.21 6.54 -13.04
N GLN A 436 4.31 6.79 -13.75
CA GLN A 436 4.65 8.19 -13.99
C GLN A 436 4.76 8.59 -15.46
N LEU A 437 4.35 7.71 -16.40
CA LEU A 437 4.01 8.16 -17.74
C LEU A 437 2.54 8.56 -17.91
N ARG A 438 1.61 8.00 -17.12
CA ARG A 438 0.16 8.26 -17.32
C ARG A 438 -0.42 9.45 -16.55
N HIS A 439 0.35 10.05 -15.63
CA HIS A 439 -0.01 11.34 -15.02
C HIS A 439 0.42 12.53 -15.87
N PHE A 440 1.09 12.24 -16.99
CA PHE A 440 1.46 13.22 -17.98
C PHE A 440 0.73 12.82 -19.25
N ASP A 441 -0.45 13.40 -19.50
CA ASP A 441 -1.09 13.31 -20.82
C ASP A 441 -0.18 13.90 -21.89
N ASN A 442 0.67 14.83 -21.46
CA ASN A 442 1.67 15.50 -22.25
C ASN A 442 2.94 14.64 -22.48
N LYS A 443 3.27 14.40 -23.77
CA LYS A 443 4.46 13.65 -24.24
C LYS A 443 5.79 14.25 -23.75
N TYR A 444 5.83 15.55 -23.52
CA TYR A 444 7.01 16.27 -23.07
C TYR A 444 7.32 15.95 -21.61
N LEU A 445 6.34 16.03 -20.69
CA LEU A 445 6.53 15.67 -19.28
C LEU A 445 6.91 14.18 -19.06
N ARG A 446 6.39 13.28 -19.91
CA ARG A 446 6.79 11.86 -19.94
C ARG A 446 8.29 11.65 -20.16
N SER A 447 8.95 12.53 -20.92
CA SER A 447 10.39 12.43 -21.17
C SER A 447 11.20 12.75 -19.91
N PHE A 448 10.86 13.85 -19.21
CA PHE A 448 11.49 14.23 -17.95
C PHE A 448 11.25 13.19 -16.86
N TYR A 449 10.08 12.57 -16.83
CA TYR A 449 9.83 11.48 -15.90
C TYR A 449 10.79 10.30 -16.12
N ARG A 450 10.92 9.79 -17.35
CA ARG A 450 11.81 8.66 -17.63
C ARG A 450 13.24 8.94 -17.18
N GLU A 451 13.67 10.19 -17.31
CA GLU A 451 15.00 10.64 -16.87
C GLU A 451 15.10 10.88 -15.36
N ALA A 452 13.97 11.13 -14.69
CA ALA A 452 13.88 11.24 -13.25
C ALA A 452 13.90 9.87 -12.55
N GLU A 453 13.76 8.76 -13.29
CA GLU A 453 13.92 7.42 -12.72
C GLU A 453 15.36 7.20 -12.27
N PHE A 454 15.51 6.83 -11.00
CA PHE A 454 16.78 6.45 -10.42
C PHE A 454 16.59 5.08 -9.77
N ASP A 455 17.42 4.12 -10.16
CA ASP A 455 17.30 2.74 -9.73
C ASP A 455 17.98 2.54 -8.37
N TRP A 456 17.23 2.83 -7.31
CA TRP A 456 17.66 2.61 -5.93
C TRP A 456 17.96 1.15 -5.60
N ASN A 457 17.48 0.19 -6.41
CA ASN A 457 17.63 -1.23 -6.14
C ASN A 457 18.85 -1.84 -6.82
N HIS A 458 19.52 -1.10 -7.70
CA HIS A 458 20.73 -1.55 -8.39
C HIS A 458 21.82 -1.89 -7.37
N ASP A 459 22.41 -3.09 -7.47
CA ASP A 459 23.36 -3.59 -6.48
C ASP A 459 24.58 -2.69 -6.33
N GLU A 460 25.08 -2.15 -7.43
CA GLU A 460 26.20 -1.19 -7.39
C GLU A 460 25.83 0.14 -6.72
N VAL A 461 24.58 0.61 -6.81
CA VAL A 461 24.14 1.83 -6.12
C VAL A 461 24.17 1.61 -4.61
N LYS A 462 23.68 0.45 -4.15
CA LYS A 462 23.75 0.05 -2.74
C LYS A 462 25.19 -0.11 -2.26
N GLU A 463 26.07 -0.63 -3.13
CA GLU A 463 27.49 -0.75 -2.81
C GLU A 463 28.16 0.62 -2.69
N ILE A 464 27.91 1.54 -3.63
CA ILE A 464 28.38 2.93 -3.56
C ILE A 464 27.94 3.56 -2.25
N GLU A 465 26.64 3.54 -1.92
CA GLU A 465 26.10 4.11 -0.69
C GLU A 465 26.81 3.57 0.55
N ARG A 466 26.94 2.24 0.64
CA ARG A 466 27.57 1.56 1.77
C ARG A 466 29.05 1.92 1.92
N LYS A 467 29.79 1.98 0.80
CA LYS A 467 31.22 2.28 0.79
C LYS A 467 31.50 3.74 1.10
N ILE A 468 30.76 4.65 0.46
CA ILE A 468 30.87 6.09 0.68
C ILE A 468 30.50 6.45 2.13
N THR A 469 29.38 5.94 2.64
CA THR A 469 28.96 6.22 4.03
C THR A 469 30.00 5.75 5.04
N ARG A 470 30.56 4.54 4.83
CA ARG A 470 31.65 4.03 5.69
C ARG A 470 32.92 4.87 5.57
N PHE A 471 33.28 5.30 4.37
CA PHE A 471 34.43 6.16 4.12
C PHE A 471 34.28 7.51 4.82
N VAL A 472 33.12 8.15 4.68
CA VAL A 472 32.81 9.42 5.34
C VAL A 472 32.88 9.30 6.86
N GLN A 473 32.37 8.20 7.44
CA GLN A 473 32.54 7.97 8.88
C GLN A 473 34.03 7.92 9.27
N LYS A 474 34.88 7.29 8.46
CA LYS A 474 36.33 7.25 8.71
C LYS A 474 37.04 8.59 8.53
N VAL A 475 36.52 9.45 7.66
CA VAL A 475 36.97 10.84 7.51
C VAL A 475 36.58 11.64 8.76
N SER A 476 35.32 11.56 9.20
CA SER A 476 34.81 12.19 10.41
C SER A 476 35.59 11.77 11.67
N ASP A 477 35.81 10.46 11.87
CA ASP A 477 36.59 9.90 12.99
C ASP A 477 38.03 10.47 13.00
N TYR A 478 38.63 10.66 11.82
CA TYR A 478 39.99 11.22 11.70
C TYR A 478 40.01 12.70 12.08
N ILE A 479 39.07 13.48 11.56
CA ILE A 479 38.99 14.92 11.80
C ILE A 479 38.97 15.21 13.32
N GLY A 480 38.11 14.52 14.07
CA GLY A 480 38.01 14.69 15.52
C GLY A 480 39.19 14.11 16.31
N GLY A 481 39.94 13.16 15.75
CA GLY A 481 41.15 12.61 16.37
C GLY A 481 42.41 13.45 16.11
N GLU A 482 42.49 14.10 14.95
CA GLU A 482 43.58 15.02 14.58
C GLU A 482 43.44 16.37 15.28
N ASP A 483 42.22 16.88 15.38
CA ASP A 483 41.92 18.16 16.02
C ASP A 483 40.68 17.99 16.93
N PRO A 484 40.87 17.85 18.25
CA PRO A 484 39.76 17.61 19.19
C PRO A 484 38.65 18.67 19.17
N LEU A 485 38.96 19.92 18.79
CA LEU A 485 37.95 20.96 18.62
C LEU A 485 36.96 20.59 17.48
N PHE A 486 37.42 19.83 16.50
CA PHE A 486 36.59 19.37 15.39
C PHE A 486 35.93 18.01 15.64
N LYS A 487 35.84 17.56 16.90
CA LYS A 487 35.04 16.38 17.25
C LYS A 487 33.60 16.58 16.82
N ASN A 488 33.10 15.65 16.00
CA ASN A 488 31.88 15.86 15.22
C ASN A 488 31.01 14.61 15.14
N THR A 489 29.78 14.82 14.65
CA THR A 489 28.87 13.76 14.21
C THR A 489 28.53 13.95 12.73
N VAL A 490 28.29 12.84 12.03
CA VAL A 490 27.89 12.84 10.62
C VAL A 490 26.38 12.76 10.52
N ILE A 491 25.77 13.70 9.81
CA ILE A 491 24.33 13.72 9.54
C ILE A 491 24.10 13.59 8.03
N PRO A 492 23.69 12.41 7.53
CA PRO A 492 23.29 12.22 6.14
C PRO A 492 22.10 13.10 5.80
N SER A 493 22.19 13.88 4.72
CA SER A 493 21.17 14.85 4.35
C SER A 493 21.04 15.05 2.84
N GLY A 494 20.16 15.96 2.42
CA GLY A 494 20.05 16.30 1.02
C GLY A 494 19.45 15.18 0.17
N SER A 495 19.55 15.35 -1.14
CA SER A 495 18.58 14.69 -2.03
C SER A 495 18.78 13.18 -2.19
N TYR A 496 19.98 12.67 -1.93
CA TYR A 496 20.22 11.23 -1.91
C TYR A 496 19.47 10.57 -0.75
N PHE A 497 19.73 11.01 0.48
CA PHE A 497 19.14 10.41 1.68
C PHE A 497 17.64 10.75 1.86
N GLU A 498 17.16 11.83 1.25
CA GLU A 498 15.73 12.15 1.13
C GLU A 498 15.00 11.30 0.06
N GLY A 499 15.72 10.49 -0.72
CA GLY A 499 15.16 9.67 -1.80
C GLY A 499 14.76 10.44 -3.05
N LEU A 500 15.27 11.66 -3.22
CA LEU A 500 14.96 12.62 -4.28
C LEU A 500 16.05 12.72 -5.36
N LYS A 501 17.04 11.83 -5.35
CA LYS A 501 18.10 11.80 -6.38
C LYS A 501 17.54 11.38 -7.74
N VAL A 502 18.02 12.04 -8.78
CA VAL A 502 17.65 11.85 -10.19
C VAL A 502 18.91 11.54 -10.98
N VAL A 503 18.80 10.80 -12.09
CA VAL A 503 19.92 10.37 -12.95
C VAL A 503 20.84 9.31 -12.33
N GLY A 504 21.58 9.62 -11.26
CA GLY A 504 22.57 8.71 -10.69
C GLY A 504 22.99 9.04 -9.26
N PRO A 505 23.92 8.27 -8.66
CA PRO A 505 24.48 8.54 -7.34
C PRO A 505 25.64 9.55 -7.42
N ASP A 506 25.45 10.68 -8.10
CA ASP A 506 26.51 11.67 -8.40
C ASP A 506 26.83 12.63 -7.25
N GLU A 507 26.03 12.64 -6.19
CA GLU A 507 26.14 13.64 -5.10
C GLU A 507 25.60 13.06 -3.80
N PHE A 508 26.36 13.27 -2.72
CA PHE A 508 25.98 12.91 -1.36
C PHE A 508 26.30 14.06 -0.40
N ASP A 509 25.29 14.50 0.36
CA ASP A 509 25.46 15.55 1.36
C ASP A 509 25.60 14.96 2.77
N PHE A 510 26.72 15.25 3.44
CA PHE A 510 27.00 14.83 4.80
C PHE A 510 27.32 16.05 5.67
N MET A 511 26.33 16.52 6.43
CA MET A 511 26.58 17.61 7.37
C MET A 511 27.50 17.10 8.49
N ILE A 512 28.56 17.85 8.76
CA ILE A 512 29.53 17.56 9.82
C ILE A 512 29.25 18.50 10.98
N CYS A 513 28.60 17.96 12.00
CA CYS A 513 28.06 18.71 13.13
C CYS A 513 29.03 18.68 14.32
N LEU A 514 29.62 19.83 14.67
CA LEU A 514 30.58 19.94 15.77
C LEU A 514 29.88 19.71 17.11
N THR A 515 30.38 18.76 17.89
CA THR A 515 29.70 18.27 19.09
C THR A 515 29.70 19.28 20.23
N GLU A 516 30.88 19.79 20.60
CA GLU A 516 31.05 20.74 21.71
C GLU A 516 30.24 22.04 21.51
N LEU A 517 30.32 22.64 20.32
CA LEU A 517 29.54 23.85 20.00
C LEU A 517 28.03 23.62 19.87
N SER A 518 27.59 22.35 19.80
CA SER A 518 26.18 21.97 19.71
C SER A 518 25.56 21.64 21.07
N GLU A 519 26.34 21.73 22.15
CA GLU A 519 25.84 21.51 23.50
C GLU A 519 24.92 22.66 23.95
N THR A 520 24.00 22.33 24.86
CA THR A 520 23.00 23.29 25.35
C THR A 520 23.67 24.41 26.12
N GLY A 521 23.40 25.67 25.75
CA GLY A 521 23.91 26.84 26.45
C GLY A 521 25.30 27.31 25.98
N VAL A 522 25.97 26.57 25.09
CA VAL A 522 27.31 26.93 24.62
C VAL A 522 27.27 28.07 23.61
N CYS A 523 26.46 27.95 22.55
CA CYS A 523 26.36 28.95 21.49
C CYS A 523 25.03 29.69 21.54
N VAL A 524 25.08 31.00 21.25
CA VAL A 524 23.90 31.84 21.02
C VAL A 524 23.90 32.46 19.64
N ILE A 525 22.70 32.74 19.16
CA ILE A 525 22.45 33.41 17.90
C ILE A 525 22.39 34.92 18.16
N LYS A 526 23.18 35.70 17.42
CA LYS A 526 23.08 37.16 17.39
C LYS A 526 22.71 37.62 15.98
N ASP A 527 21.97 38.70 15.89
CA ASP A 527 21.65 39.31 14.61
C ASP A 527 22.91 39.83 13.92
N ILE A 528 22.96 39.68 12.60
CA ILE A 528 24.06 40.25 11.83
C ILE A 528 23.84 41.76 11.75
N ASP A 529 24.82 42.52 12.25
CA ASP A 529 24.93 43.98 12.10
C ASP A 529 24.94 44.37 10.61
N ARG A 530 23.76 44.76 10.08
CA ARG A 530 23.51 45.15 8.68
C ARG A 530 22.40 46.21 8.59
N LYS A 531 22.48 47.04 7.54
CA LYS A 531 21.42 48.01 7.20
C LYS A 531 20.07 47.38 6.87
N VAL A 532 20.07 46.15 6.34
CA VAL A 532 18.87 45.37 6.05
C VAL A 532 19.05 43.98 6.66
N PRO A 533 18.28 43.61 7.70
CA PRO A 533 18.32 42.28 8.29
C PRO A 533 17.95 41.20 7.27
N ASP A 534 18.66 40.07 7.32
CA ASP A 534 18.30 38.83 6.60
C ASP A 534 18.19 37.70 7.62
N PRO A 535 16.99 37.38 8.12
CA PRO A 535 16.79 36.49 9.27
C PRO A 535 17.20 35.03 9.00
N GLY A 536 17.61 34.68 7.77
CA GLY A 536 18.23 33.39 7.48
C GLY A 536 19.72 33.30 7.77
N TYR A 537 20.37 34.42 8.05
CA TYR A 537 21.80 34.49 8.34
C TYR A 537 22.04 35.19 9.67
N VAL A 538 22.94 34.61 10.46
CA VAL A 538 23.21 35.03 11.82
C VAL A 538 24.71 35.05 12.12
N ASP A 539 25.08 35.82 13.13
CA ASP A 539 26.35 35.64 13.83
C ASP A 539 26.14 34.66 14.99
N VAL A 540 27.19 33.93 15.34
CA VAL A 540 27.19 32.99 16.47
C VAL A 540 28.22 33.45 17.48
N GLN A 541 27.85 33.51 18.75
CA GLN A 541 28.77 33.77 19.86
C GLN A 541 28.79 32.56 20.80
N ILE A 542 29.93 32.33 21.44
CA ILE A 542 30.10 31.30 22.45
C ILE A 542 29.94 32.00 23.80
N GLU A 543 28.92 31.65 24.57
CA GLU A 543 28.65 32.23 25.91
C GLU A 543 29.33 31.44 27.03
N ASP A 544 29.60 30.15 26.82
CA ASP A 544 30.37 29.34 27.76
C ASP A 544 31.83 29.80 27.80
N GLU A 545 32.30 30.27 28.96
CA GLU A 545 33.63 30.85 29.13
C GLU A 545 34.76 29.85 28.86
N GLU A 546 34.61 28.60 29.30
CA GLU A 546 35.64 27.58 29.11
C GLU A 546 35.74 27.16 27.65
N VAL A 547 34.59 26.98 26.98
CA VAL A 547 34.55 26.71 25.54
C VAL A 547 35.09 27.91 24.78
N SER A 548 34.73 29.14 25.16
CA SER A 548 35.22 30.37 24.52
C SER A 548 36.75 30.46 24.55
N GLU A 549 37.38 30.13 25.68
CA GLU A 549 38.84 30.12 25.81
C GLU A 549 39.49 29.04 24.91
N ARG A 550 38.91 27.84 24.85
CA ARG A 550 39.38 26.77 23.93
C ARG A 550 39.25 27.17 22.45
N TRP A 551 38.21 27.92 22.11
CA TRP A 551 37.90 28.35 20.74
C TRP A 551 38.43 29.76 20.39
N LYS A 552 39.20 30.42 21.26
CA LYS A 552 39.63 31.82 21.12
C LYS A 552 40.24 32.17 19.76
N GLN A 553 40.99 31.25 19.16
CA GLN A 553 41.59 31.44 17.83
C GLN A 553 40.55 31.60 16.71
N TYR A 554 39.35 31.05 16.89
CA TYR A 554 38.22 31.12 15.98
C TYR A 554 37.20 32.19 16.36
N ILE A 555 37.40 32.93 17.45
CA ILE A 555 36.56 34.06 17.86
C ILE A 555 37.14 35.38 17.31
N SER A 556 36.26 36.28 16.90
CA SER A 556 36.61 37.64 16.46
C SER A 556 36.71 38.60 17.65
N ARG A 557 37.27 39.80 17.46
CA ARG A 557 37.31 40.84 18.50
C ARG A 557 35.91 41.25 19.01
N ARG A 558 34.86 41.02 18.21
CA ARG A 558 33.46 41.30 18.57
C ARG A 558 32.78 40.09 19.27
N GLY A 559 33.51 39.04 19.63
CA GLY A 559 32.97 37.83 20.24
C GLY A 559 32.36 36.81 19.27
N ASN A 560 32.28 37.13 17.97
CA ASN A 560 31.63 36.26 16.98
C ASN A 560 32.56 35.14 16.49
N LEU A 561 32.02 33.94 16.34
CA LEU A 561 32.68 32.77 15.77
C LEU A 561 32.90 32.94 14.26
N LYS A 562 34.17 32.98 13.85
CA LYS A 562 34.64 33.25 12.48
C LYS A 562 34.43 32.04 11.57
N SER A 563 33.23 31.88 11.02
CA SER A 563 32.87 30.73 10.17
C SER A 563 33.83 30.50 9.00
N GLY A 564 34.36 31.56 8.38
CA GLY A 564 35.33 31.46 7.27
C GLY A 564 36.68 30.88 7.69
N VAL A 565 37.21 31.31 8.84
CA VAL A 565 38.48 30.76 9.39
C VAL A 565 38.28 29.31 9.80
N LEU A 566 37.13 29.01 10.42
CA LEU A 566 36.73 27.65 10.79
C LEU A 566 36.68 26.73 9.57
N LEU A 567 36.06 27.20 8.49
CA LEU A 567 35.87 26.44 7.27
C LEU A 567 37.19 26.17 6.53
N ASN A 568 38.12 27.12 6.53
CA ASN A 568 39.45 26.91 5.97
C ASN A 568 40.21 25.83 6.74
N ARG A 569 40.23 25.90 8.07
CA ARG A 569 40.80 24.84 8.90
C ARG A 569 40.13 23.50 8.63
N PHE A 570 38.80 23.49 8.55
CA PHE A 570 38.02 22.29 8.29
C PHE A 570 38.36 21.66 6.93
N LYS A 571 38.54 22.48 5.89
CA LYS A 571 39.03 22.03 4.59
C LYS A 571 40.38 21.33 4.70
N ASP A 572 41.34 21.94 5.39
CA ASP A 572 42.67 21.35 5.57
C ASP A 572 42.60 19.99 6.29
N LEU A 573 41.73 19.87 7.30
CA LEU A 573 41.48 18.62 8.02
C LEU A 573 40.84 17.56 7.10
N ILE A 574 39.89 17.96 6.25
CA ILE A 574 39.31 17.06 5.23
C ILE A 574 40.40 16.60 4.27
N GLU A 575 41.24 17.48 3.73
CA GLU A 575 42.32 17.11 2.80
C GLU A 575 43.25 16.06 3.39
N LYS A 576 43.69 16.27 4.64
CA LYS A 576 44.49 15.29 5.38
C LYS A 576 43.73 13.97 5.59
N ALA A 577 42.48 14.05 6.03
CA ALA A 577 41.65 12.88 6.29
C ALA A 577 41.43 12.04 5.03
N ILE A 578 41.10 12.67 3.89
CA ILE A 578 40.93 12.01 2.59
C ILE A 578 42.21 11.27 2.21
N MET A 579 43.37 11.92 2.31
CA MET A 579 44.65 11.29 1.96
C MET A 579 44.99 10.09 2.85
N LYS A 580 44.69 10.16 4.15
CA LYS A 580 44.94 9.05 5.09
C LYS A 580 43.90 7.92 4.98
N LYS A 581 42.66 8.23 4.57
CA LYS A 581 41.54 7.28 4.58
C LYS A 581 41.16 6.77 3.19
N LYS A 582 41.70 7.30 2.08
CA LYS A 582 41.37 6.83 0.71
C LYS A 582 41.56 5.32 0.51
N ARG A 583 42.44 4.69 1.29
CA ARG A 583 42.63 3.22 1.32
C ARG A 583 41.34 2.42 1.58
N TYR A 584 40.34 3.00 2.27
CA TYR A 584 39.05 2.35 2.51
C TYR A 584 38.19 2.21 1.24
N LEU A 585 38.52 2.97 0.20
CA LEU A 585 37.92 2.88 -1.13
C LEU A 585 38.87 2.21 -2.15
N ARG A 586 39.98 1.62 -1.71
CA ARG A 586 40.93 0.93 -2.59
C ARG A 586 40.20 -0.13 -3.43
N GLY A 587 40.47 -0.13 -4.73
CA GLY A 587 39.84 -1.03 -5.70
C GLY A 587 38.48 -0.56 -6.23
N TYR A 588 37.87 0.45 -5.61
CA TYR A 588 36.56 0.99 -6.02
C TYR A 588 36.65 2.33 -6.74
N ILE A 589 37.68 3.12 -6.43
CA ILE A 589 37.86 4.45 -6.99
C ILE A 589 39.19 4.57 -7.75
N ASP A 590 39.28 5.61 -8.57
CA ASP A 590 40.57 6.09 -9.07
C ASP A 590 41.41 6.69 -7.93
N ASP A 591 42.73 6.67 -8.08
CA ASP A 591 43.67 7.17 -7.07
C ASP A 591 43.64 8.70 -6.97
N HIS A 592 43.12 9.38 -8.00
CA HIS A 592 42.92 10.81 -8.04
C HIS A 592 41.60 11.21 -7.35
N ILE A 593 41.72 12.01 -6.29
CA ILE A 593 40.61 12.62 -5.55
C ILE A 593 40.87 14.12 -5.49
N VAL A 594 39.86 14.92 -5.85
CA VAL A 594 39.95 16.38 -5.78
C VAL A 594 39.18 16.87 -4.56
N VAL A 595 39.80 17.70 -3.74
CA VAL A 595 39.14 18.41 -2.65
C VAL A 595 39.11 19.88 -2.99
N GLU A 596 37.93 20.49 -3.01
CA GLU A 596 37.73 21.89 -3.39
C GLU A 596 36.76 22.59 -2.44
N LEU A 597 36.92 23.91 -2.30
CA LEU A 597 36.01 24.75 -1.52
C LEU A 597 35.04 25.47 -2.46
N ARG A 598 33.85 24.90 -2.67
CA ARG A 598 32.87 25.42 -3.62
C ARG A 598 31.84 26.31 -2.94
N LYS A 599 32.11 27.62 -2.83
CA LYS A 599 31.17 28.63 -2.28
C LYS A 599 30.57 28.29 -0.89
N ILE A 600 31.11 27.26 -0.21
CA ILE A 600 30.65 26.62 1.03
C ILE A 600 29.48 25.65 0.78
N PRO A 601 29.74 24.33 0.59
CA PRO A 601 30.58 23.48 1.45
C PRO A 601 31.98 23.11 0.90
N VAL A 602 32.74 22.34 1.70
CA VAL A 602 33.92 21.59 1.21
C VAL A 602 33.40 20.40 0.40
N THR A 603 33.80 20.30 -0.86
CA THR A 603 33.38 19.25 -1.79
C THR A 603 34.56 18.34 -2.10
N VAL A 604 34.34 17.02 -2.03
CA VAL A 604 35.29 16.00 -2.45
C VAL A 604 34.76 15.29 -3.68
N LYS A 605 35.53 15.30 -4.77
CA LYS A 605 35.22 14.58 -6.00
C LYS A 605 36.09 13.36 -6.16
N LEU A 606 35.47 12.25 -6.50
CA LEU A 606 36.14 11.00 -6.79
C LEU A 606 35.51 10.33 -8.01
N ILE A 607 36.30 9.50 -8.70
CA ILE A 607 35.82 8.69 -9.82
C ILE A 607 35.62 7.26 -9.33
N TRP A 608 34.39 6.77 -9.37
CA TRP A 608 34.03 5.39 -9.10
C TRP A 608 34.34 4.53 -10.33
N LYS A 609 35.27 3.58 -10.20
CA LYS A 609 35.69 2.69 -11.31
C LYS A 609 34.53 1.81 -11.79
N GLY A 610 33.80 1.25 -10.82
CA GLY A 610 32.63 0.43 -11.05
C GLY A 610 32.87 -0.83 -11.87
N ASN A 611 31.79 -1.57 -12.12
CA ASN A 611 31.83 -2.69 -13.06
C ASN A 611 31.90 -2.15 -14.50
N LYS A 612 32.84 -2.63 -15.32
CA LYS A 612 33.02 -2.20 -16.72
C LYS A 612 31.77 -2.34 -17.61
N TYR A 613 30.82 -3.20 -17.24
CA TYR A 613 29.55 -3.40 -17.95
C TYR A 613 28.38 -2.61 -17.35
N SER A 614 28.62 -1.86 -16.28
CA SER A 614 27.62 -1.02 -15.63
C SER A 614 27.64 0.40 -16.17
N LYS A 615 26.46 1.05 -16.15
CA LYS A 615 26.32 2.48 -16.44
C LYS A 615 27.00 3.40 -15.41
N TYR A 616 27.46 2.83 -14.29
CA TYR A 616 28.23 3.52 -13.26
C TYR A 616 29.73 3.24 -13.36
N SER A 617 30.22 2.70 -14.48
CA SER A 617 31.67 2.63 -14.71
C SER A 617 32.25 4.03 -14.95
N ASN A 618 33.40 4.32 -14.32
CA ASN A 618 34.07 5.62 -14.35
C ASN A 618 33.14 6.80 -14.03
N TYR A 619 32.35 6.65 -12.98
CA TYR A 619 31.30 7.60 -12.61
C TYR A 619 31.81 8.63 -11.59
N GLU A 620 31.67 9.93 -11.87
CA GLU A 620 32.04 10.99 -10.93
C GLU A 620 31.03 11.08 -9.77
N ILE A 621 31.55 11.09 -8.54
CA ILE A 621 30.76 11.25 -7.31
C ILE A 621 31.30 12.45 -6.54
N CYS A 622 30.41 13.38 -6.21
CA CYS A 622 30.66 14.52 -5.33
C CYS A 622 30.18 14.20 -3.91
N LEU A 623 31.02 14.47 -2.91
CA LEU A 623 30.69 14.40 -1.49
C LEU A 623 30.77 15.81 -0.92
N ASP A 624 29.65 16.34 -0.46
CA ASP A 624 29.57 17.66 0.14
C ASP A 624 29.59 17.56 1.67
N PHE A 625 30.48 18.33 2.31
CA PHE A 625 30.66 18.38 3.76
C PHE A 625 30.33 19.77 4.32
N PRO A 626 29.04 20.13 4.47
CA PRO A 626 28.69 21.35 5.17
C PRO A 626 29.09 21.27 6.65
N LEU A 627 29.95 22.18 7.10
CA LEU A 627 30.28 22.33 8.51
C LEU A 627 29.12 23.02 9.24
N CYS A 628 28.63 22.41 10.31
CA CYS A 628 27.51 22.95 11.06
C CYS A 628 27.62 22.76 12.57
N ILE A 629 26.75 23.47 13.27
CA ILE A 629 26.45 23.29 14.70
C ILE A 629 24.93 23.18 14.85
N LYS A 630 24.46 22.50 15.90
CA LYS A 630 23.03 22.46 16.23
C LYS A 630 22.60 23.83 16.73
N GLY A 631 21.44 24.31 16.28
CA GLY A 631 20.86 25.54 16.79
C GLY A 631 20.54 25.42 18.29
N PRO A 632 20.61 26.53 19.06
CA PRO A 632 20.26 26.53 20.49
C PRO A 632 18.81 26.05 20.68
N ASN A 633 18.49 25.50 21.86
CA ASN A 633 17.30 24.66 22.15
C ASN A 633 15.92 25.24 21.81
N LEU A 634 15.83 26.50 21.39
CA LEU A 634 14.59 27.12 20.93
C LEU A 634 14.56 27.13 19.39
N TRP A 635 13.45 26.66 18.83
CA TRP A 635 13.14 26.89 17.42
C TRP A 635 13.20 28.41 17.13
N PRO A 636 13.65 28.87 15.95
CA PRO A 636 13.87 30.29 15.71
C PRO A 636 12.60 31.09 16.04
N ALA A 637 12.73 32.13 16.86
CA ALA A 637 11.57 32.92 17.33
C ALA A 637 10.82 33.59 16.18
N VAL A 638 11.55 33.94 15.10
CA VAL A 638 11.04 34.45 13.82
C VAL A 638 10.24 33.42 12.99
N SER A 639 10.09 32.19 13.48
CA SER A 639 9.30 31.15 12.84
C SER A 639 7.85 31.19 13.31
N ASP A 640 6.94 31.42 12.38
CA ASP A 640 5.49 31.39 12.59
C ASP A 640 4.90 29.97 12.54
N ILE A 641 5.73 28.92 12.42
CA ILE A 641 5.25 27.56 12.15
C ILE A 641 4.33 27.03 13.27
N ARG A 642 4.56 27.47 14.51
CA ARG A 642 3.72 27.12 15.66
C ARG A 642 2.35 27.78 15.61
N GLU A 643 2.24 28.95 14.97
CA GLU A 643 0.97 29.63 14.74
C GLU A 643 0.23 29.09 13.52
N ARG A 644 0.95 28.91 12.40
CA ARG A 644 0.36 28.37 11.15
C ARG A 644 -0.19 26.96 11.33
N LEU A 645 0.44 26.13 12.16
CA LEU A 645 0.09 24.72 12.34
C LEU A 645 -0.24 24.42 13.80
N ARG A 646 -1.25 25.09 14.38
CA ARG A 646 -1.73 24.80 15.75
C ARG A 646 -2.49 23.46 15.82
N VAL A 647 -2.58 22.88 17.03
CA VAL A 647 -3.31 21.62 17.28
C VAL A 647 -4.76 21.78 16.82
N GLY A 648 -5.21 20.94 15.88
CA GLY A 648 -6.59 20.94 15.38
C GLY A 648 -6.81 21.63 14.04
N SER A 649 -5.87 22.45 13.54
CA SER A 649 -6.01 23.12 12.23
C SER A 649 -5.44 22.32 11.05
N HIS A 650 -4.37 21.55 11.27
CA HIS A 650 -3.74 20.74 10.23
C HIS A 650 -3.74 19.25 10.62
N PRO A 651 -4.27 18.34 9.78
CA PRO A 651 -4.38 16.91 10.09
C PRO A 651 -3.01 16.24 10.34
N GLU A 652 -1.93 16.83 9.80
CA GLU A 652 -0.56 16.33 9.93
C GLU A 652 0.26 17.05 11.02
N TYR A 653 -0.38 17.74 11.96
CA TYR A 653 0.27 18.49 13.06
C TYR A 653 1.40 17.70 13.76
N GLN A 654 1.17 16.41 14.02
CA GLN A 654 2.15 15.57 14.74
C GLN A 654 3.49 15.44 14.00
N VAL A 655 3.47 15.49 12.67
CA VAL A 655 4.69 15.40 11.85
C VAL A 655 5.51 16.68 11.96
N PHE A 656 4.84 17.83 11.91
CA PHE A 656 5.48 19.14 12.10
C PHE A 656 5.99 19.33 13.51
N ARG A 657 5.23 18.91 14.53
CA ARG A 657 5.71 18.88 15.92
C ARG A 657 6.99 18.05 16.04
N LYS A 658 7.05 16.88 15.39
CA LYS A 658 8.25 16.04 15.37
C LYS A 658 9.42 16.72 14.64
N ALA A 659 9.17 17.38 13.51
CA ALA A 659 10.18 18.11 12.75
C ALA A 659 10.75 19.30 13.54
N VAL A 660 9.89 20.09 14.18
CA VAL A 660 10.28 21.19 15.08
C VAL A 660 11.07 20.67 16.28
N GLY A 661 10.64 19.55 16.86
CA GLY A 661 11.34 18.89 17.97
C GLY A 661 12.73 18.36 17.61
N ALA A 662 13.01 18.12 16.32
CA ALA A 662 14.36 17.75 15.87
C ALA A 662 15.33 18.93 15.84
N GLY A 663 14.82 20.17 15.91
CA GLY A 663 15.61 21.39 15.84
C GLY A 663 16.10 21.74 14.43
N PHE A 664 16.96 22.73 14.35
CA PHE A 664 17.60 23.21 13.13
C PHE A 664 19.12 23.28 13.33
N HIS A 665 19.86 23.52 12.26
CA HIS A 665 21.32 23.63 12.29
C HIS A 665 21.76 24.99 11.74
N LEU A 666 22.91 25.45 12.21
CA LEU A 666 23.60 26.62 11.70
C LEU A 666 24.76 26.11 10.85
N VAL A 667 24.72 26.38 9.55
CA VAL A 667 25.73 25.93 8.59
C VAL A 667 26.65 27.10 8.28
N ALA A 668 27.97 26.89 8.34
CA ALA A 668 28.94 27.90 7.92
C ALA A 668 28.61 28.35 6.49
N SER A 669 28.60 29.67 6.25
CA SER A 669 28.21 30.23 4.96
C SER A 669 28.83 31.61 4.75
N THR A 670 28.50 32.23 3.62
CA THR A 670 28.85 33.63 3.33
C THR A 670 27.62 34.36 2.82
N ILE A 671 27.53 35.64 3.14
CA ILE A 671 26.52 36.54 2.61
C ILE A 671 27.18 37.60 1.74
N GLY A 672 26.64 37.81 0.54
CA GLY A 672 27.15 38.79 -0.41
C GLY A 672 26.55 40.17 -0.18
N GLU A 673 27.37 41.21 -0.20
CA GLU A 673 26.98 42.62 -0.15
C GLU A 673 27.93 43.43 -1.04
N ALA A 674 27.40 44.08 -2.10
CA ALA A 674 28.14 44.99 -2.98
C ALA A 674 29.54 44.46 -3.42
N GLY A 675 29.59 43.23 -3.93
CA GLY A 675 30.84 42.60 -4.38
C GLY A 675 31.75 42.02 -3.28
N LYS A 676 31.39 42.11 -2.00
CA LYS A 676 32.15 41.51 -0.87
C LYS A 676 31.36 40.37 -0.21
N HIS A 677 32.03 39.25 0.07
CA HIS A 677 31.45 38.11 0.79
C HIS A 677 31.86 38.14 2.27
N ARG A 678 30.89 38.33 3.17
CA ARG A 678 31.11 38.25 4.62
C ARG A 678 30.83 36.82 5.11
N PRO A 679 31.78 36.14 5.78
CA PRO A 679 31.52 34.88 6.45
C PRO A 679 30.48 35.05 7.57
N CYS A 680 29.51 34.14 7.62
CA CYS A 680 28.44 34.10 8.62
C CYS A 680 27.93 32.67 8.79
N TRP A 681 26.83 32.50 9.53
CA TRP A 681 26.14 31.23 9.69
C TRP A 681 24.74 31.31 9.09
N ARG A 682 24.31 30.28 8.37
CA ARG A 682 22.99 30.22 7.73
C ARG A 682 22.10 29.20 8.44
N LEU A 683 20.83 29.54 8.67
CA LEU A 683 19.82 28.61 9.15
C LEU A 683 19.61 27.47 8.14
N SER A 684 19.66 26.24 8.61
CA SER A 684 19.43 25.02 7.83
C SER A 684 18.40 24.13 8.51
N PHE A 685 17.35 23.79 7.75
CA PHE A 685 16.24 22.96 8.21
C PHE A 685 16.28 21.55 7.60
N SER A 686 17.41 21.12 7.01
CA SER A 686 17.49 19.87 6.25
C SER A 686 17.00 18.62 7.01
N VAL A 687 17.25 18.54 8.33
CA VAL A 687 16.75 17.41 9.16
C VAL A 687 15.22 17.49 9.33
N ALA A 688 14.68 18.66 9.66
CA ALA A 688 13.25 18.89 9.81
C ALA A 688 12.50 18.64 8.49
N GLU A 689 13.03 19.15 7.37
CA GLU A 689 12.53 18.90 6.02
C GLU A 689 12.56 17.41 5.67
N GLY A 690 13.66 16.70 5.99
CA GLY A 690 13.77 15.26 5.77
C GLY A 690 12.70 14.45 6.52
N ILE A 691 12.35 14.86 7.75
CA ILE A 691 11.26 14.25 8.53
C ILE A 691 9.91 14.43 7.82
N VAL A 692 9.61 15.66 7.38
CA VAL A 692 8.36 15.99 6.69
C VAL A 692 8.29 15.26 5.35
N LEU A 693 9.34 15.33 4.53
CA LEU A 693 9.39 14.66 3.22
C LEU A 693 9.25 13.14 3.35
N LYS A 694 9.89 12.51 4.33
CA LYS A 694 9.75 11.07 4.58
C LYS A 694 8.30 10.68 4.90
N HIS A 695 7.56 11.57 5.57
CA HIS A 695 6.13 11.39 5.81
C HIS A 695 5.30 11.56 4.53
N ILE A 696 5.50 12.66 3.80
CA ILE A 696 4.82 12.95 2.53
C ILE A 696 5.02 11.79 1.53
N PHE A 697 6.22 11.22 1.49
CA PHE A 697 6.60 10.15 0.55
C PHE A 697 6.29 8.75 1.05
N ARG A 698 5.73 8.59 2.25
CA ARG A 698 5.45 7.29 2.85
C ARG A 698 4.40 6.51 2.08
N ASN A 699 3.50 7.19 1.38
CA ASN A 699 2.51 6.58 0.50
C ASN A 699 2.97 6.66 -0.97
N PRO A 700 3.44 5.55 -1.58
CA PRO A 700 3.89 5.53 -2.97
C PRO A 700 2.77 5.80 -3.98
N SER A 701 1.49 5.77 -3.56
CA SER A 701 0.35 6.07 -4.42
C SER A 701 0.16 7.56 -4.66
N LEU A 702 0.86 8.44 -3.91
CA LEU A 702 0.79 9.88 -4.09
C LEU A 702 1.92 10.34 -5.03
N ILE A 703 1.58 11.20 -5.99
CA ILE A 703 2.52 11.69 -7.03
C ILE A 703 3.59 12.65 -6.47
N HIS A 704 3.51 13.07 -5.21
CA HIS A 704 4.38 14.10 -4.62
C HIS A 704 5.88 13.87 -4.85
N LYS A 705 6.39 12.66 -4.53
CA LYS A 705 7.81 12.31 -4.71
C LYS A 705 8.21 12.39 -6.19
N THR A 706 7.36 11.84 -7.04
CA THR A 706 7.50 11.85 -8.50
C THR A 706 7.53 13.26 -9.07
N ALA A 707 6.57 14.09 -8.69
CA ALA A 707 6.45 15.47 -9.16
C ALA A 707 7.71 16.26 -8.82
N LEU A 708 8.19 16.16 -7.58
CA LEU A 708 9.40 16.84 -7.16
C LEU A 708 10.65 16.35 -7.93
N LYS A 709 10.76 15.04 -8.21
CA LYS A 709 11.85 14.51 -9.05
C LYS A 709 11.77 15.00 -10.50
N VAL A 710 10.57 15.05 -11.08
CA VAL A 710 10.35 15.58 -12.44
C VAL A 710 10.73 17.05 -12.51
N LEU A 711 10.30 17.85 -11.54
CA LEU A 711 10.67 19.27 -11.42
C LEU A 711 12.20 19.46 -11.36
N LYS A 712 12.93 18.58 -10.65
CA LYS A 712 14.40 18.61 -10.62
C LYS A 712 15.03 18.36 -11.99
N VAL A 713 14.54 17.37 -12.74
CA VAL A 713 15.06 17.08 -14.10
C VAL A 713 14.71 18.20 -15.08
N LEU A 714 13.48 18.70 -15.03
CA LEU A 714 13.02 19.84 -15.81
C LEU A 714 13.89 21.07 -15.54
N ARG A 715 14.13 21.40 -14.26
CA ARG A 715 15.05 22.48 -13.87
C ARG A 715 16.44 22.26 -14.46
N LYS A 716 17.00 21.05 -14.39
CA LYS A 716 18.34 20.75 -14.91
C LYS A 716 18.42 20.93 -16.43
N LYS A 717 17.41 20.47 -17.18
CA LYS A 717 17.33 20.62 -18.64
C LYS A 717 17.10 22.05 -19.11
N HIS A 718 16.38 22.84 -18.31
CA HIS A 718 16.06 24.23 -18.61
C HIS A 718 16.93 25.23 -17.84
N GLU A 719 18.07 24.81 -17.29
CA GLU A 719 19.01 25.68 -16.56
C GLU A 719 19.55 26.84 -17.42
N GLY A 720 19.48 26.76 -18.74
CA GLY A 720 19.71 27.90 -19.64
C GLY A 720 18.62 28.98 -19.58
N HIS A 721 17.36 28.56 -19.45
CA HIS A 721 16.16 29.38 -19.65
C HIS A 721 15.47 29.79 -18.33
N LEU A 722 15.66 29.01 -17.27
CA LEU A 722 15.15 29.25 -15.92
C LEU A 722 16.22 29.90 -15.04
N CYS A 723 16.81 30.97 -15.56
CA CYS A 723 17.79 31.77 -14.84
C CYS A 723 17.32 33.19 -14.64
N LEU A 724 17.75 33.76 -13.52
CA LEU A 724 17.60 35.16 -13.24
C LEU A 724 18.90 35.84 -13.64
N TYR A 725 18.77 36.92 -14.41
CA TYR A 725 19.90 37.75 -14.81
C TYR A 725 19.92 38.98 -13.90
N GLU A 726 21.10 39.30 -13.41
CA GLU A 726 21.39 40.51 -12.67
C GLU A 726 22.37 41.33 -13.52
N ASP A 727 21.99 42.59 -13.76
CA ASP A 727 22.85 43.54 -14.44
C ASP A 727 24.04 43.86 -13.51
N PRO A 728 25.26 43.98 -14.06
CA PRO A 728 26.42 44.29 -13.24
C PRO A 728 26.27 45.66 -12.56
N ASP A 729 26.85 45.79 -11.36
CA ASP A 729 26.86 47.05 -10.60
C ASP A 729 27.65 48.16 -11.32
N ASP A 730 28.50 47.79 -12.28
CA ASP A 730 29.36 48.65 -13.09
C ASP A 730 28.91 48.63 -14.57
N PRO A 731 28.50 49.76 -15.16
CA PRO A 731 28.05 49.84 -16.54
C PRO A 731 29.14 49.50 -17.58
N ASP A 732 30.42 49.50 -17.21
CA ASP A 732 31.54 49.14 -18.10
C ASP A 732 31.87 47.64 -18.09
N VAL A 733 31.18 46.84 -17.25
CA VAL A 733 31.39 45.41 -17.11
C VAL A 733 30.37 44.64 -17.96
N SER A 734 30.83 43.84 -18.94
CA SER A 734 29.94 43.22 -19.94
C SER A 734 29.36 41.85 -19.57
N TYR A 735 29.53 41.36 -18.34
CA TYR A 735 29.00 40.06 -17.94
C TYR A 735 27.68 40.17 -17.17
N THR A 736 26.70 39.37 -17.55
CA THR A 736 25.43 39.21 -16.83
C THR A 736 25.57 38.12 -15.77
N ILE A 737 25.23 38.41 -14.51
CA ILE A 737 25.29 37.39 -13.46
C ILE A 737 24.09 36.45 -13.63
N LYS A 738 24.37 35.18 -13.93
CA LYS A 738 23.36 34.13 -14.12
C LYS A 738 23.08 33.40 -12.81
N TRP A 739 21.90 33.60 -12.25
CA TRP A 739 21.41 32.89 -11.07
C TRP A 739 20.54 31.70 -11.48
N VAL A 740 20.83 30.52 -10.95
CA VAL A 740 20.05 29.30 -11.22
C VAL A 740 19.13 28.99 -10.04
N PHE A 741 17.87 28.63 -10.31
CA PHE A 741 16.95 28.07 -9.30
C PHE A 741 17.53 26.79 -8.68
N HIS A 742 18.06 26.82 -7.46
CA HIS A 742 18.62 25.63 -6.81
C HIS A 742 17.54 24.58 -6.44
N SER A 743 17.95 23.30 -6.35
CA SER A 743 17.06 22.19 -5.95
C SER A 743 16.39 22.41 -4.59
N TYR A 744 17.07 23.11 -3.68
CA TYR A 744 16.54 23.52 -2.38
C TYR A 744 15.34 24.48 -2.49
N VAL A 745 15.35 25.38 -3.47
CA VAL A 745 14.23 26.31 -3.73
C VAL A 745 12.98 25.52 -4.15
N LEU A 746 13.13 24.54 -5.07
CA LEU A 746 12.04 23.65 -5.47
C LEU A 746 11.46 22.87 -4.29
N LYS A 747 12.31 22.38 -3.38
CA LYS A 747 11.89 21.69 -2.17
C LYS A 747 11.08 22.61 -1.25
N THR A 748 11.53 23.85 -1.05
CA THR A 748 10.81 24.85 -0.24
C THR A 748 9.45 25.19 -0.83
N MET A 749 9.40 25.44 -2.14
CA MET A 749 8.14 25.74 -2.84
C MET A 749 7.14 24.58 -2.74
N PHE A 750 7.64 23.34 -2.89
CA PHE A 750 6.83 22.14 -2.73
C PHE A 750 6.24 22.02 -1.31
N LEU A 751 7.01 22.36 -0.27
CA LEU A 751 6.50 22.33 1.11
C LEU A 751 5.42 23.40 1.35
N HIS A 752 5.59 24.61 0.81
CA HIS A 752 4.55 25.65 0.86
C HIS A 752 3.28 25.19 0.16
N GLU A 753 3.37 24.71 -1.09
CA GLU A 753 2.21 24.23 -1.86
C GLU A 753 1.52 23.02 -1.20
N TRP A 754 2.28 22.13 -0.56
CA TRP A 754 1.71 20.98 0.14
C TRP A 754 0.97 21.36 1.43
N CYS A 755 1.39 22.44 2.11
CA CYS A 755 0.79 22.87 3.38
C CYS A 755 -0.31 23.93 3.23
N GLU A 756 -0.19 24.80 2.22
CA GLU A 756 -1.05 25.96 2.01
C GLU A 756 -1.66 25.83 0.60
N PHE A 757 -2.98 25.56 0.51
CA PHE A 757 -3.69 25.72 -0.77
C PHE A 757 -3.71 27.21 -1.10
N PRO A 758 -3.09 27.66 -2.21
CA PRO A 758 -3.87 27.85 -3.44
C PRO A 758 -3.06 27.74 -4.77
N ASP A 759 -3.79 27.56 -5.88
CA ASP A 759 -3.33 27.41 -7.26
C ASP A 759 -2.46 28.56 -7.86
N GLU A 760 -2.00 29.57 -7.08
CA GLU A 760 -1.29 30.77 -7.62
C GLU A 760 -0.03 31.24 -6.87
N TRP A 761 0.41 30.59 -5.79
CA TRP A 761 1.51 31.10 -4.95
C TRP A 761 2.84 31.28 -5.69
N ILE A 762 3.20 30.38 -6.61
CA ILE A 762 4.47 30.42 -7.35
C ILE A 762 4.55 31.65 -8.26
N ARG A 763 3.47 31.95 -9.00
CA ARG A 763 3.41 33.12 -9.89
C ARG A 763 3.42 34.41 -9.09
N SER A 764 2.67 34.45 -7.98
CA SER A 764 2.65 35.59 -7.06
C SER A 764 4.03 35.85 -6.46
N SER A 765 4.71 34.81 -5.95
CA SER A 765 6.04 34.92 -5.34
C SER A 765 7.12 35.38 -6.33
N LEU A 766 7.08 34.91 -7.59
CA LEU A 766 8.01 35.37 -8.63
C LEU A 766 7.72 36.81 -9.08
N LYS A 767 6.43 37.17 -9.21
CA LYS A 767 5.99 38.53 -9.59
C LYS A 767 6.33 39.55 -8.50
N ASN A 768 6.08 39.18 -7.25
CA ASN A 768 6.38 39.99 -6.05
C ASN A 768 7.84 39.92 -5.64
N LYS A 769 8.63 39.08 -6.33
CA LYS A 769 10.06 38.90 -6.08
C LYS A 769 10.33 38.51 -4.62
N ASP A 770 9.66 37.46 -4.15
CA ASP A 770 9.57 37.11 -2.74
C ASP A 770 9.43 35.60 -2.51
N ILE A 771 10.54 34.86 -2.67
CA ILE A 771 10.57 33.42 -2.35
C ILE A 771 11.11 33.26 -0.93
N ARG A 772 10.27 32.74 -0.05
CA ARG A 772 10.51 32.66 1.39
C ARG A 772 10.77 31.24 1.86
N SER A 773 11.59 31.08 2.90
CA SER A 773 11.77 29.80 3.58
C SER A 773 10.43 29.30 4.12
N PHE A 774 10.21 27.98 4.04
CA PHE A 774 9.01 27.36 4.60
C PHE A 774 8.96 27.49 6.12
N TRP A 775 10.11 27.41 6.80
CA TRP A 775 10.17 27.40 8.25
C TRP A 775 10.28 28.81 8.86
N VAL A 776 10.80 29.79 8.12
CA VAL A 776 10.95 31.17 8.59
C VAL A 776 10.53 32.09 7.44
N PRO A 777 9.26 32.51 7.37
CA PRO A 777 8.76 33.27 6.21
C PRO A 777 9.47 34.60 5.98
N GLU A 778 10.06 35.19 7.02
CA GLU A 778 10.85 36.42 6.89
C GLU A 778 12.19 36.16 6.20
N TYR A 779 12.68 34.92 6.21
CA TYR A 779 13.90 34.53 5.51
C TYR A 779 13.62 34.37 4.01
N LYS A 780 14.05 35.36 3.24
CA LYS A 780 13.98 35.35 1.78
C LYS A 780 15.10 34.50 1.21
N LEU A 781 14.76 33.35 0.67
CA LEU A 781 15.69 32.50 -0.10
C LEU A 781 16.22 33.22 -1.34
N PHE A 782 15.48 34.23 -1.82
CA PHE A 782 15.92 35.15 -2.85
C PHE A 782 15.51 36.58 -2.50
N ASN A 783 16.47 37.40 -2.06
CA ASN A 783 16.23 38.82 -1.73
C ASN A 783 16.45 39.71 -2.95
N PHE A 784 15.40 39.91 -3.75
CA PHE A 784 15.47 40.72 -4.97
C PHE A 784 15.53 42.24 -4.73
N ARG A 785 15.23 42.73 -3.51
CA ARG A 785 15.30 44.17 -3.19
C ARG A 785 16.72 44.62 -2.84
N ALA A 786 17.58 43.70 -2.40
CA ALA A 786 18.99 43.99 -2.11
C ALA A 786 19.88 44.05 -3.37
N ARG A 787 19.31 43.83 -4.57
CA ARG A 787 20.03 43.66 -5.83
C ARG A 787 19.46 44.63 -6.86
N LYS A 788 20.29 45.59 -7.31
CA LYS A 788 19.89 46.57 -8.32
C LYS A 788 19.63 45.81 -9.63
N CYS A 789 18.44 45.96 -10.21
CA CYS A 789 18.10 45.45 -11.54
C CYS A 789 18.15 43.92 -11.76
N THR A 790 17.44 43.11 -10.95
CA THR A 790 17.17 41.71 -11.32
C THR A 790 16.06 41.61 -12.39
N GLN A 791 16.39 41.05 -13.55
CA GLN A 791 15.47 40.82 -14.67
C GLN A 791 14.62 39.54 -14.48
N THR A 792 13.57 39.62 -13.68
CA THR A 792 12.64 38.49 -13.43
C THR A 792 11.71 38.21 -14.61
N ASN A 793 11.47 39.20 -15.47
CA ASN A 793 10.50 39.12 -16.57
C ASN A 793 10.84 38.03 -17.59
N ILE A 794 12.13 37.85 -17.92
CA ILE A 794 12.60 36.80 -18.83
C ILE A 794 12.32 35.42 -18.23
N CYS A 795 12.64 35.23 -16.95
CA CYS A 795 12.38 33.96 -16.26
C CYS A 795 10.87 33.68 -16.14
N ILE A 796 10.04 34.68 -15.85
CA ILE A 796 8.57 34.53 -15.79
C ILE A 796 8.02 34.20 -17.17
N LYS A 797 8.51 34.85 -18.24
CA LYS A 797 8.11 34.55 -19.63
C LYS A 797 8.49 33.12 -20.03
N ASN A 798 9.70 32.69 -19.70
CA ASN A 798 10.17 31.33 -19.98
C ASN A 798 9.42 30.29 -19.17
N LEU A 799 9.13 30.54 -17.89
CA LEU A 799 8.29 29.69 -17.05
C LEU A 799 6.86 29.62 -17.58
N THR A 800 6.28 30.74 -18.02
CA THR A 800 4.94 30.79 -18.63
C THR A 800 4.90 29.99 -19.92
N SER A 801 5.89 30.15 -20.80
CA SER A 801 6.02 29.33 -22.01
C SER A 801 6.18 27.84 -21.70
N LEU A 802 6.93 27.51 -20.63
CA LEU A 802 7.10 26.13 -20.19
C LEU A 802 5.81 25.55 -19.61
N ILE A 803 5.04 26.33 -18.84
CA ILE A 803 3.71 25.96 -18.34
C ILE A 803 2.73 25.75 -19.50
N GLN A 804 2.72 26.63 -20.50
CA GLN A 804 1.89 26.47 -21.71
C GLN A 804 2.21 25.15 -22.43
N LYS A 805 3.48 24.74 -22.48
CA LYS A 805 3.89 23.42 -23.01
C LYS A 805 3.41 22.24 -22.17
N PHE A 806 2.86 22.45 -20.97
CA PHE A 806 2.23 21.41 -20.16
C PHE A 806 0.71 21.36 -20.31
N THR A 807 0.08 22.49 -20.68
CA THR A 807 -1.37 22.62 -20.88
C THR A 807 -1.85 22.17 -22.27
N ILE A 808 -0.97 22.21 -23.27
CA ILE A 808 -1.14 21.62 -24.61
C ILE A 808 -0.77 20.13 -24.55
#